data_AF-A0A957FQZ6-F1
#
_entry.id   AF-A0A957FQZ6-F1
#
_cell.length_a   1.000
_cell.length_b   1.000
_cell.length_c   1.000
_cell.angle_alpha   90.00
_cell.angle_beta   90.00
_cell.angle_gamma   90.00
#
_symmetry.space_group_name_H-M   'P 1'
#
loop_
_entity.id
_entity.type
_entity.pdbx_description
1 polymer ?
#
loop_
_entity_poly.entity_id
_entity_poly.type
_entity_poly.pdbx_seq_one_letter_code
_entity_poly.pdbx_strand_id
1 'polypeptide(L)'
;MFKSYINPADNREANRLLPRLMVEGLLLGGTGLGVLALIFEIAADAFSVAAYQTLLAIHGAEGYHQIAIYAFIVLSILLFLGIVPAYKAGAYLRPNAGGSGPLVEAIGPEKMRWLSWVGTSLFFIDAVLTIIISSISASDVIMLLLPELAAYRIVLAELFAFFIMAVLVAVGPKRAVPLFLIGGGAFTIFTIVALGMVGATAAGNPDWAFLTEGIVRRLEANGVVEHVVRAQQDLSALSTVVFFQFFFRSMSSAMLGFSGYEVIPASGKHAARPKWKVINTALTLAAIFLIGTGVFQLFAAQRWDIPATEGYSTLLIEYEIVAAQVLGDGVTEDQIEIQPADLRAAGERYDEIEAGLAFGLGEEESEIQGLSRADFIDEMAPALAVARALDDATEGNAGGTFLTVAGVLLAIILLLAQGGGYVGGAAVAANAARLGRLPQFFDNDSNGIVVIWAISAVLIPIIREVVVVESYYAFGFVSAFIITSTTVFFVRKDALQERGIAPGSSEAKSLRFAGLRGMIASYIMGIVLVTQKTEALVAIVFFGAVITLFQIYMANGSISRRDRVPTLNNLQPGTSKPQYEMGIQRAHDQARQRGIVDALEEIVHDGSLNKFNVGPDRIRTLISYLYNIDQTIMDPAHDDHHERIEEPNIALEETYREAYEQKARILRRIEDYSHLGIFMFINNYHLNWVSPEHGRPAAVVQKAMLDILFPLTDHEEIWQEFCAFEPHQVPEPIWQFSRQRYLWAKDQWPNLSDRITTIWTLQDFGLLPDNINVEMVVSVADGRQFRSLQMPTATDGPRVNAPLSGDEEAAEAGDEEPGEEA
;
A
#
# COMPACT_ATOMS: atom_id res chain seq x y z
N MET A 1 17.87 12.77 25.42
CA MET A 1 17.05 12.99 24.21
C MET A 1 17.75 12.55 22.93
N PHE A 2 19.08 12.57 22.84
CA PHE A 2 19.85 12.24 21.63
C PHE A 2 20.31 10.78 21.50
N LYS A 3 19.83 9.86 22.36
CA LYS A 3 20.16 8.44 22.24
C LYS A 3 19.27 7.83 21.15
N SER A 4 19.85 7.07 20.22
CA SER A 4 19.10 6.37 19.16
C SER A 4 17.99 5.51 19.77
N TYR A 5 16.76 5.68 19.28
CA TYR A 5 15.63 4.79 19.62
C TYR A 5 15.66 3.48 18.84
N ILE A 6 16.53 3.35 17.84
CA ILE A 6 16.73 2.14 17.05
C ILE A 6 17.69 1.22 17.80
N ASN A 7 17.30 -0.05 17.95
CA ASN A 7 18.12 -1.09 18.52
C ASN A 7 19.49 -1.18 17.80
N PRO A 8 20.63 -1.14 18.52
CA PRO A 8 21.96 -1.22 17.91
C PRO A 8 22.21 -2.49 17.09
N ALA A 9 21.67 -3.63 17.49
CA ALA A 9 21.83 -4.89 16.78
C ALA A 9 21.10 -4.83 15.43
N ASP A 10 19.81 -4.49 15.45
CA ASP A 10 18.98 -4.30 14.26
C ASP A 10 19.59 -3.29 13.30
N ASN A 11 20.14 -2.18 13.82
CA ASN A 11 20.75 -1.15 12.98
C ASN A 11 22.02 -1.66 12.29
N ARG A 12 22.86 -2.46 12.97
CA ARG A 12 24.08 -3.04 12.36
C ARG A 12 23.71 -4.02 11.25
N GLU A 13 22.74 -4.89 11.49
CA GLU A 13 22.28 -5.84 10.48
C GLU A 13 21.65 -5.12 9.28
N ALA A 14 20.77 -4.16 9.54
CA ALA A 14 20.14 -3.36 8.49
C ALA A 14 21.16 -2.54 7.68
N ASN A 15 22.21 -2.02 8.32
CA ASN A 15 23.32 -1.34 7.62
C ASN A 15 24.13 -2.29 6.74
N ARG A 16 24.33 -3.55 7.17
CA ARG A 16 25.01 -4.57 6.35
C ARG A 16 24.22 -4.90 5.10
N LEU A 17 22.89 -4.95 5.20
CA LEU A 17 21.99 -5.24 4.07
C LEU A 17 21.77 -4.04 3.15
N LEU A 18 22.01 -2.81 3.63
CA LEU A 18 21.69 -1.59 2.91
C LEU A 18 22.22 -1.54 1.46
N PRO A 19 23.48 -1.89 1.14
CA PRO A 19 23.97 -1.82 -0.24
C PRO A 19 23.15 -2.67 -1.22
N ARG A 20 22.69 -3.86 -0.78
CA ARG A 20 21.77 -4.70 -1.56
C ARG A 20 20.39 -4.05 -1.67
N LEU A 21 19.86 -3.56 -0.55
CA LEU A 21 18.54 -2.90 -0.49
C LEU A 21 18.49 -1.58 -1.28
N MET A 22 19.62 -0.95 -1.58
CA MET A 22 19.66 0.24 -2.43
C MET A 22 19.13 -0.06 -3.83
N VAL A 23 19.48 -1.22 -4.39
CA VAL A 23 19.21 -1.59 -5.79
C VAL A 23 18.10 -2.64 -5.92
N GLU A 24 17.66 -3.25 -4.81
CA GLU A 24 16.58 -4.23 -4.83
C GLU A 24 15.29 -3.64 -5.43
N GLY A 25 14.58 -4.42 -6.26
CA GLY A 25 13.37 -3.96 -6.95
C GLY A 25 13.61 -3.08 -8.19
N LEU A 26 14.85 -2.64 -8.48
CA LEU A 26 15.17 -2.00 -9.77
C LEU A 26 15.43 -3.01 -10.90
N LEU A 27 15.92 -4.19 -10.56
CA LEU A 27 16.07 -5.33 -11.46
C LEU A 27 14.92 -6.29 -11.16
N LEU A 28 14.24 -6.79 -12.21
CA LEU A 28 13.11 -7.72 -12.10
C LEU A 28 13.49 -8.93 -11.21
N GLY A 29 13.10 -8.88 -9.92
CA GLY A 29 13.41 -9.88 -8.90
C GLY A 29 13.82 -9.27 -7.56
N GLY A 30 13.08 -9.56 -6.49
CA GLY A 30 13.38 -9.09 -5.12
C GLY A 30 12.23 -9.34 -4.14
N THR A 31 12.48 -9.10 -2.86
CA THR A 31 11.49 -9.25 -1.76
C THR A 31 10.59 -8.01 -1.60
N GLY A 32 10.79 -6.97 -2.42
CA GLY A 32 10.05 -5.71 -2.40
C GLY A 32 10.81 -4.56 -3.08
N LEU A 33 10.28 -3.34 -2.94
CA LEU A 33 10.88 -2.09 -3.44
C LEU A 33 12.09 -1.68 -2.57
N GLY A 34 13.25 -1.53 -3.18
CA GLY A 34 14.45 -1.00 -2.53
C GLY A 34 14.45 0.53 -2.39
N VAL A 35 15.56 1.07 -1.88
CA VAL A 35 15.67 2.51 -1.58
C VAL A 35 15.56 3.36 -2.84
N LEU A 36 16.29 3.00 -3.90
CA LEU A 36 16.25 3.77 -5.16
C LEU A 36 14.89 3.66 -5.86
N ALA A 37 14.24 2.50 -5.76
CA ALA A 37 12.89 2.34 -6.31
C ALA A 37 11.90 3.31 -5.64
N LEU A 38 11.90 3.39 -4.30
CA LEU A 38 11.10 4.39 -3.59
C LEU A 38 11.51 5.82 -3.95
N ILE A 39 12.81 6.11 -4.13
CA ILE A 39 13.28 7.44 -4.55
C ILE A 39 12.78 7.79 -5.95
N PHE A 40 12.78 6.86 -6.89
CA PHE A 40 12.32 7.12 -8.26
C PHE A 40 10.80 7.32 -8.32
N GLU A 41 10.05 6.61 -7.48
CA GLU A 41 8.62 6.83 -7.30
C GLU A 41 8.34 8.24 -6.74
N ILE A 42 9.07 8.66 -5.72
CA ILE A 42 8.97 10.03 -5.16
C ILE A 42 9.44 11.06 -6.16
N ALA A 43 10.53 10.80 -6.86
CA ALA A 43 11.05 11.73 -7.84
C ALA A 43 9.99 11.99 -8.90
N ALA A 44 9.20 10.98 -9.29
CA ALA A 44 8.09 11.22 -10.19
C ALA A 44 7.06 12.22 -9.64
N ASP A 45 6.58 11.97 -8.42
CA ASP A 45 5.55 12.79 -7.79
C ASP A 45 6.09 14.17 -7.36
N ALA A 46 7.23 14.21 -6.70
CA ALA A 46 7.84 15.42 -6.19
C ALA A 46 8.49 16.28 -7.29
N PHE A 47 9.00 15.74 -8.40
CA PHE A 47 9.47 16.58 -9.51
C PHE A 47 8.36 17.16 -10.35
N SER A 48 7.23 16.45 -10.48
CA SER A 48 6.05 17.00 -11.14
C SER A 48 5.73 18.38 -10.58
N VAL A 49 5.94 18.53 -9.27
CA VAL A 49 5.71 19.75 -8.52
C VAL A 49 6.98 20.60 -8.36
N ALA A 50 8.16 19.99 -8.22
CA ALA A 50 9.42 20.72 -8.04
C ALA A 50 9.83 21.53 -9.29
N ALA A 51 9.46 21.09 -10.49
CA ALA A 51 9.60 21.89 -11.70
C ALA A 51 8.85 23.24 -11.60
N TYR A 52 7.73 23.26 -10.86
CA TYR A 52 6.95 24.48 -10.59
C TYR A 52 7.27 25.11 -9.23
N GLN A 53 7.99 24.43 -8.33
CA GLN A 53 8.27 24.93 -6.99
C GLN A 53 9.05 26.24 -7.00
N THR A 54 10.05 26.37 -7.87
CA THR A 54 10.85 27.58 -8.01
C THR A 54 10.00 28.74 -8.54
N LEU A 55 9.19 28.48 -9.57
CA LEU A 55 8.22 29.42 -10.11
C LEU A 55 7.24 29.89 -9.04
N LEU A 56 6.62 28.98 -8.31
CA LEU A 56 5.63 29.27 -7.27
C LEU A 56 6.25 30.03 -6.09
N ALA A 57 7.50 29.71 -5.73
CA ALA A 57 8.25 30.43 -4.71
C ALA A 57 8.50 31.89 -5.13
N ILE A 58 8.94 32.12 -6.37
CA ILE A 58 9.20 33.46 -6.93
C ILE A 58 7.87 34.22 -7.10
N HIS A 59 6.83 33.57 -7.61
CA HIS A 59 5.48 34.14 -7.77
C HIS A 59 4.91 34.58 -6.42
N GLY A 60 4.94 33.70 -5.40
CA GLY A 60 4.47 34.05 -4.06
C GLY A 60 5.33 35.11 -3.38
N ALA A 61 6.56 35.32 -3.84
CA ALA A 61 7.43 36.39 -3.42
C ALA A 61 7.27 37.67 -4.25
N GLU A 62 6.28 37.76 -5.16
CA GLU A 62 6.09 38.90 -6.09
C GLU A 62 7.35 39.22 -6.92
N GLY A 63 8.04 38.17 -7.40
CA GLY A 63 9.24 38.31 -8.22
C GLY A 63 10.54 38.53 -7.43
N TYR A 64 10.49 38.64 -6.09
CA TYR A 64 11.69 38.83 -5.27
C TYR A 64 12.41 37.50 -4.98
N HIS A 65 13.43 37.14 -5.76
CA HIS A 65 14.18 35.88 -5.58
C HIS A 65 14.79 35.71 -4.19
N GLN A 66 15.26 36.79 -3.56
CA GLN A 66 15.84 36.72 -2.21
C GLN A 66 14.82 36.28 -1.16
N ILE A 67 13.58 36.79 -1.25
CA ILE A 67 12.49 36.40 -0.35
C ILE A 67 12.14 34.94 -0.58
N ALA A 68 12.06 34.51 -1.86
CA ALA A 68 11.81 33.13 -2.24
C ALA A 68 12.88 32.16 -1.68
N ILE A 69 14.16 32.54 -1.79
CA ILE A 69 15.28 31.76 -1.23
C ILE A 69 15.16 31.65 0.29
N TYR A 70 14.87 32.74 1.01
CA TYR A 70 14.71 32.68 2.47
C TYR A 70 13.53 31.81 2.88
N ALA A 71 12.39 31.92 2.19
CA ALA A 71 11.22 31.08 2.44
C ALA A 71 11.56 29.60 2.23
N PHE A 72 12.26 29.28 1.14
CA PHE A 72 12.72 27.93 0.82
C PHE A 72 13.73 27.38 1.83
N ILE A 73 14.66 28.19 2.34
CA ILE A 73 15.61 27.78 3.38
C ILE A 73 14.87 27.40 4.66
N VAL A 74 13.93 28.22 5.12
CA VAL A 74 13.15 27.93 6.33
C VAL A 74 12.34 26.66 6.14
N LEU A 75 11.67 26.50 4.99
CA LEU A 75 10.96 25.28 4.62
C LEU A 75 11.84 24.03 4.62
N SER A 76 13.03 24.12 4.04
CA SER A 76 14.02 23.04 4.02
C SER A 76 14.46 22.63 5.43
N ILE A 77 14.62 23.60 6.33
CA ILE A 77 14.93 23.36 7.75
C ILE A 77 13.76 22.66 8.45
N LEU A 78 12.53 23.14 8.25
CA LEU A 78 11.31 22.55 8.84
C LEU A 78 11.12 21.10 8.37
N LEU A 79 11.34 20.82 7.09
CA LEU A 79 11.30 19.48 6.52
C LEU A 79 12.39 18.60 7.14
N PHE A 80 13.67 18.97 6.97
CA PHE A 80 14.82 18.11 7.31
C PHE A 80 15.00 17.88 8.81
N LEU A 81 14.80 18.92 9.63
CA LEU A 81 14.99 18.82 11.09
C LEU A 81 13.70 18.51 11.86
N GLY A 82 12.54 18.71 11.23
CA GLY A 82 11.21 18.49 11.81
C GLY A 82 10.54 17.23 11.28
N ILE A 83 10.02 17.31 10.06
CA ILE A 83 9.16 16.28 9.44
C ILE A 83 9.88 14.94 9.25
N VAL A 84 11.09 14.97 8.66
CA VAL A 84 11.87 13.77 8.35
C VAL A 84 12.09 12.88 9.59
N PRO A 85 12.56 13.41 10.74
CA PRO A 85 12.67 12.63 11.96
C PRO A 85 11.35 11.99 12.45
N ALA A 86 10.23 12.70 12.34
CA ALA A 86 8.92 12.20 12.78
C ALA A 86 8.47 11.02 11.91
N TYR A 87 8.61 11.17 10.59
CA TYR A 87 8.30 10.11 9.62
C TYR A 87 9.19 8.87 9.83
N LYS A 88 10.49 9.08 10.07
CA LYS A 88 11.43 7.98 10.37
C LYS A 88 11.07 7.21 11.65
N ALA A 89 10.57 7.93 12.66
CA ALA A 89 10.09 7.33 13.90
C ALA A 89 8.79 6.52 13.67
N GLY A 90 7.84 7.07 12.90
CA GLY A 90 6.62 6.35 12.52
C GLY A 90 6.91 5.07 11.74
N ALA A 91 7.78 5.15 10.73
CA ALA A 91 8.20 4.00 9.92
C ALA A 91 8.96 2.95 10.74
N TYR A 92 9.73 3.36 11.76
CA TYR A 92 10.38 2.41 12.66
C TYR A 92 9.37 1.65 13.53
N LEU A 93 8.33 2.32 14.02
CA LEU A 93 7.30 1.68 14.83
C LEU A 93 6.43 0.74 14.00
N ARG A 94 5.86 1.23 12.90
CA ARG A 94 4.93 0.47 12.04
C ARG A 94 5.18 0.79 10.56
N PRO A 95 6.16 0.11 9.92
CA PRO A 95 6.48 0.34 8.50
C PRO A 95 5.38 -0.14 7.54
N ASN A 96 4.46 -0.99 8.00
CA ASN A 96 3.35 -1.51 7.19
C ASN A 96 2.09 -0.63 7.22
N ALA A 97 2.08 0.47 7.99
CA ALA A 97 0.87 1.26 8.19
C ALA A 97 0.33 1.84 6.86
N GLY A 98 1.20 2.25 5.92
CA GLY A 98 0.74 2.65 4.58
C GLY A 98 0.06 4.02 4.52
N GLY A 99 0.50 4.99 5.33
CA GLY A 99 0.06 6.40 5.26
C GLY A 99 -0.27 7.03 6.62
N SER A 100 -0.58 8.32 6.63
CA SER A 100 -0.82 9.11 7.85
C SER A 100 -2.06 8.65 8.63
N GLY A 101 -3.18 8.39 7.96
CA GLY A 101 -4.43 7.90 8.57
C GLY A 101 -4.32 6.50 9.21
N PRO A 102 -3.85 5.48 8.48
CA PRO A 102 -3.60 4.15 9.05
C PRO A 102 -2.55 4.13 10.18
N LEU A 103 -1.54 5.01 10.13
CA LEU A 103 -0.55 5.13 11.20
C LEU A 103 -1.22 5.51 12.53
N VAL A 104 -2.25 6.36 12.49
CA VAL A 104 -3.04 6.71 13.69
C VAL A 104 -3.72 5.47 14.28
N GLU A 105 -4.29 4.61 13.46
CA GLU A 105 -4.93 3.36 13.93
C GLU A 105 -3.92 2.39 14.52
N ALA A 106 -2.73 2.31 13.90
CA ALA A 106 -1.69 1.39 14.30
C ALA A 106 -1.04 1.80 15.63
N ILE A 107 -0.60 3.06 15.78
CA ILE A 107 0.24 3.48 16.92
C ILE A 107 -0.33 4.64 17.74
N GLY A 108 -1.34 5.33 17.22
CA GLY A 108 -1.96 6.50 17.85
C GLY A 108 -2.86 6.15 19.03
N PRO A 109 -3.07 7.07 19.98
CA PRO A 109 -3.97 6.85 21.12
C PRO A 109 -5.44 6.81 20.66
N GLU A 110 -6.29 6.08 21.39
CA GLU A 110 -7.71 5.90 21.03
C GLU A 110 -8.45 7.23 20.82
N LYS A 111 -8.13 8.24 21.64
CA LYS A 111 -8.72 9.59 21.54
C LYS A 111 -8.39 10.31 20.24
N MET A 112 -7.36 9.87 19.51
CA MET A 112 -6.95 10.44 18.22
C MET A 112 -7.45 9.64 17.02
N ARG A 113 -8.12 8.48 17.19
CA ARG A 113 -8.59 7.66 16.05
C ARG A 113 -9.48 8.42 15.08
N TRP A 114 -10.22 9.44 15.54
CA TRP A 114 -11.01 10.30 14.64
C TRP A 114 -10.16 10.99 13.56
N LEU A 115 -8.87 11.28 13.84
CA LEU A 115 -7.93 11.82 12.86
C LEU A 115 -7.61 10.83 11.73
N SER A 116 -7.75 9.52 11.97
CA SER A 116 -7.60 8.52 10.91
C SER A 116 -8.62 8.73 9.80
N TRP A 117 -9.88 9.02 10.16
CA TRP A 117 -10.97 9.24 9.21
C TRP A 117 -10.73 10.48 8.36
N VAL A 118 -10.31 11.57 9.02
CA VAL A 118 -9.94 12.82 8.35
C VAL A 118 -8.73 12.61 7.44
N GLY A 119 -7.69 11.92 7.92
CA GLY A 119 -6.50 11.59 7.14
C GLY A 119 -6.82 10.78 5.89
N THR A 120 -7.67 9.75 6.00
CA THR A 120 -8.15 8.96 4.84
C THR A 120 -8.90 9.84 3.84
N SER A 121 -9.78 10.73 4.30
CA SER A 121 -10.53 11.65 3.43
C SER A 121 -9.62 12.63 2.69
N LEU A 122 -8.68 13.25 3.42
CA LEU A 122 -7.76 14.23 2.86
C LEU A 122 -6.79 13.59 1.86
N PHE A 123 -6.32 12.37 2.13
CA PHE A 123 -5.50 11.62 1.18
C PHE A 123 -6.26 11.27 -0.10
N PHE A 124 -7.56 10.94 0.00
CA PHE A 124 -8.36 10.70 -1.20
C PHE A 124 -8.52 11.96 -2.05
N ILE A 125 -8.70 13.12 -1.42
CA ILE A 125 -8.71 14.42 -2.10
C ILE A 125 -7.33 14.69 -2.74
N ASP A 126 -6.25 14.47 -1.99
CA ASP A 126 -4.87 14.61 -2.45
C ASP A 126 -4.61 13.79 -3.72
N ALA A 127 -4.98 12.51 -3.72
CA ALA A 127 -4.85 11.63 -4.88
C ALA A 127 -5.60 12.13 -6.14
N VAL A 128 -6.81 12.66 -5.97
CA VAL A 128 -7.59 13.26 -7.07
C VAL A 128 -6.90 14.52 -7.60
N LEU A 129 -6.41 15.38 -6.70
CA LEU A 129 -5.73 16.63 -7.05
C LEU A 129 -4.38 16.36 -7.73
N THR A 130 -3.62 15.34 -7.30
CA THR A 130 -2.39 14.89 -7.97
C THR A 130 -2.66 14.56 -9.43
N ILE A 131 -3.71 13.78 -9.73
CA ILE A 131 -4.06 13.42 -11.11
C ILE A 131 -4.38 14.67 -11.93
N ILE A 132 -5.13 15.61 -11.36
CA ILE A 132 -5.51 16.86 -12.05
C ILE A 132 -4.25 17.70 -12.35
N ILE A 133 -3.43 18.01 -11.34
CA ILE A 133 -2.19 18.80 -11.50
C ILE A 133 -1.29 18.13 -12.53
N SER A 134 -0.99 16.85 -12.34
CA SER A 134 -0.09 16.11 -13.22
C SER A 134 -0.61 16.02 -14.66
N SER A 135 -1.92 15.93 -14.88
CA SER A 135 -2.51 15.89 -16.23
C SER A 135 -2.46 17.24 -16.94
N ILE A 136 -2.78 18.32 -16.23
CA ILE A 136 -2.72 19.68 -16.76
C ILE A 136 -1.26 20.04 -17.05
N SER A 137 -0.36 19.85 -16.08
CA SER A 137 1.06 20.13 -16.25
C SER A 137 1.69 19.30 -17.37
N ALA A 138 1.32 18.02 -17.53
CA ALA A 138 1.81 17.21 -18.65
C ALA A 138 1.34 17.77 -20.00
N SER A 139 0.10 18.26 -20.06
CA SER A 139 -0.45 18.89 -21.25
C SER A 139 0.29 20.19 -21.58
N ASP A 140 0.58 21.00 -20.56
CA ASP A 140 1.32 22.26 -20.70
C ASP A 140 2.72 21.99 -21.27
N VAL A 141 3.44 20.98 -20.76
CA VAL A 141 4.77 20.62 -21.27
C VAL A 141 4.72 20.08 -22.70
N ILE A 142 3.69 19.32 -23.06
CA ILE A 142 3.54 18.82 -24.44
C ILE A 142 3.21 19.97 -25.41
N MET A 143 2.47 20.98 -24.98
CA MET A 143 2.21 22.17 -25.78
C MET A 143 3.49 22.95 -26.10
N LEU A 144 4.56 22.79 -25.30
CA LEU A 144 5.87 23.37 -25.62
C LEU A 144 6.53 22.72 -26.83
N LEU A 145 6.31 21.42 -27.00
CA LEU A 145 6.81 20.65 -28.14
C LEU A 145 5.86 20.76 -29.34
N LEU A 146 4.56 20.90 -29.09
CA LEU A 146 3.49 20.91 -30.08
C LEU A 146 2.47 22.02 -29.75
N PRO A 147 2.79 23.30 -30.02
CA PRO A 147 1.95 24.44 -29.65
C PRO A 147 0.57 24.44 -30.33
N GLU A 148 0.43 23.76 -31.48
CA GLU A 148 -0.85 23.58 -32.17
C GLU A 148 -1.93 22.88 -31.31
N LEU A 149 -1.52 22.18 -30.25
CA LEU A 149 -2.43 21.49 -29.33
C LEU A 149 -3.03 22.38 -28.23
N ALA A 150 -2.68 23.67 -28.18
CA ALA A 150 -3.15 24.61 -27.15
C ALA A 150 -4.68 24.64 -27.02
N ALA A 151 -5.41 24.68 -28.14
CA ALA A 151 -6.88 24.67 -28.15
C ALA A 151 -7.50 23.37 -27.57
N TYR A 152 -6.71 22.31 -27.45
CA TYR A 152 -7.11 21.00 -26.94
C TYR A 152 -6.52 20.68 -25.56
N ARG A 153 -5.93 21.66 -24.86
CA ARG A 153 -5.27 21.49 -23.56
C ARG A 153 -6.06 20.62 -22.57
N ILE A 154 -7.34 20.93 -22.36
CA ILE A 154 -8.21 20.21 -21.42
C ILE A 154 -8.50 18.78 -21.89
N VAL A 155 -8.76 18.60 -23.18
CA VAL A 155 -9.02 17.28 -23.77
C VAL A 155 -7.76 16.40 -23.68
N LEU A 156 -6.59 16.99 -23.88
CA LEU A 156 -5.31 16.31 -23.74
C LEU A 156 -5.07 15.86 -22.28
N ALA A 157 -5.38 16.71 -21.30
CA ALA A 157 -5.30 16.37 -19.89
C ALA A 157 -6.23 15.19 -19.53
N GLU A 158 -7.48 15.21 -19.99
CA GLU A 158 -8.42 14.09 -19.80
C GLU A 158 -7.93 12.80 -20.46
N LEU A 159 -7.38 12.89 -21.68
CA LEU A 159 -6.83 11.75 -22.42
C LEU A 159 -5.66 11.13 -21.66
N PHE A 160 -4.78 11.95 -21.09
CA PHE A 160 -3.67 11.49 -20.26
C PHE A 160 -4.13 10.79 -18.99
N ALA A 161 -5.07 11.39 -18.25
CA ALA A 161 -5.66 10.77 -17.07
C ALA A 161 -6.30 9.42 -17.40
N PHE A 162 -7.03 9.33 -18.51
CA PHE A 162 -7.63 8.09 -19.00
C PHE A 162 -6.59 7.05 -19.40
N PHE A 163 -5.53 7.45 -20.11
CA PHE A 163 -4.49 6.55 -20.59
C PHE A 163 -3.78 5.84 -19.43
N ILE A 164 -3.36 6.59 -18.41
CA ILE A 164 -2.69 6.00 -17.23
C ILE A 164 -3.63 5.07 -16.47
N MET A 165 -4.90 5.47 -16.28
CA MET A 165 -5.92 4.62 -15.69
C MET A 165 -6.08 3.30 -16.45
N ALA A 166 -6.24 3.36 -17.78
CA ALA A 166 -6.43 2.19 -18.63
C ALA A 166 -5.23 1.23 -18.56
N VAL A 167 -4.00 1.76 -18.59
CA VAL A 167 -2.78 0.97 -18.43
C VAL A 167 -2.75 0.28 -17.06
N LEU A 168 -3.06 1.01 -15.99
CA LEU A 168 -3.07 0.46 -14.63
C LEU A 168 -4.12 -0.64 -14.45
N VAL A 169 -5.31 -0.47 -15.00
CA VAL A 169 -6.39 -1.47 -14.93
C VAL A 169 -6.07 -2.69 -15.79
N ALA A 170 -5.51 -2.51 -16.99
CA ALA A 170 -5.21 -3.60 -17.91
C ALA A 170 -3.99 -4.43 -17.49
N VAL A 171 -2.92 -3.78 -17.05
CA VAL A 171 -1.65 -4.42 -16.69
C VAL A 171 -1.65 -4.85 -15.21
N GLY A 172 -2.41 -4.15 -14.37
CA GLY A 172 -2.41 -4.29 -12.92
C GLY A 172 -1.32 -3.44 -12.25
N PRO A 173 -1.58 -2.86 -11.06
CA PRO A 173 -0.63 -1.97 -10.38
C PRO A 173 0.76 -2.59 -10.19
N LYS A 174 0.82 -3.85 -9.77
CA LYS A 174 2.09 -4.56 -9.50
C LYS A 174 3.01 -4.66 -10.72
N ARG A 175 2.44 -4.83 -11.92
CA ARG A 175 3.21 -5.00 -13.17
C ARG A 175 3.52 -3.67 -13.85
N ALA A 176 2.71 -2.63 -13.58
CA ALA A 176 2.96 -1.28 -14.07
C ALA A 176 4.05 -0.53 -13.29
N VAL A 177 4.19 -0.80 -11.98
CA VAL A 177 5.18 -0.15 -11.11
C VAL A 177 6.62 -0.23 -11.65
N PRO A 178 7.15 -1.38 -12.11
CA PRO A 178 8.49 -1.43 -12.72
C PRO A 178 8.68 -0.50 -13.92
N LEU A 179 7.65 -0.30 -14.75
CA LEU A 179 7.70 0.63 -15.88
C LEU A 179 7.83 2.08 -15.37
N PHE A 180 7.09 2.42 -14.32
CA PHE A 180 7.16 3.72 -13.67
C PHE A 180 8.53 3.98 -13.03
N LEU A 181 9.14 2.97 -12.42
CA LEU A 181 10.46 3.05 -11.82
C LEU A 181 11.57 3.31 -12.84
N ILE A 182 11.48 2.74 -14.04
CA ILE A 182 12.45 2.97 -15.11
C ILE A 182 12.37 4.44 -15.58
N GLY A 183 11.16 4.95 -15.81
CA GLY A 183 10.95 6.34 -16.21
C GLY A 183 11.40 7.33 -15.13
N GLY A 184 10.98 7.10 -13.87
CA GLY A 184 11.39 7.90 -12.72
C GLY A 184 12.90 7.88 -12.49
N GLY A 185 13.55 6.73 -12.67
CA GLY A 185 15.00 6.59 -12.57
C GLY A 185 15.75 7.34 -13.65
N ALA A 186 15.34 7.19 -14.91
CA ALA A 186 15.95 7.88 -16.04
C ALA A 186 15.85 9.41 -15.87
N PHE A 187 14.67 9.91 -15.49
CA PHE A 187 14.47 11.34 -15.24
C PHE A 187 15.26 11.85 -14.04
N THR A 188 15.31 11.10 -12.93
CA THR A 188 16.08 11.49 -11.74
C THR A 188 17.55 11.66 -12.08
N ILE A 189 18.13 10.70 -12.82
CA ILE A 189 19.53 10.75 -13.24
C ILE A 189 19.76 11.93 -14.18
N PHE A 190 18.89 12.11 -15.18
CA PHE A 190 18.95 13.24 -16.10
C PHE A 190 18.93 14.56 -15.34
N THR A 191 17.99 14.73 -14.40
CA THR A 191 17.80 15.98 -13.65
C THR A 191 18.98 16.30 -12.74
N ILE A 192 19.60 15.30 -12.11
CA ILE A 192 20.83 15.49 -11.32
C ILE A 192 21.95 16.06 -12.20
N VAL A 193 22.15 15.50 -13.39
CA VAL A 193 23.19 15.95 -14.32
C VAL A 193 22.85 17.34 -14.87
N ALA A 194 21.62 17.54 -15.33
CA ALA A 194 21.14 18.79 -15.89
C ALA A 194 21.23 19.94 -14.87
N LEU A 195 20.71 19.76 -13.65
CA LEU A 195 20.80 20.77 -12.60
C LEU A 195 22.23 20.99 -12.11
N GLY A 196 23.07 19.95 -12.12
CA GLY A 196 24.50 20.11 -11.85
C GLY A 196 25.17 21.04 -12.86
N MET A 197 24.82 20.93 -14.15
CA MET A 197 25.29 21.83 -15.20
C MET A 197 24.73 23.24 -15.02
N VAL A 198 23.41 23.39 -14.81
CA VAL A 198 22.75 24.67 -14.55
C VAL A 198 23.40 25.39 -13.37
N GLY A 199 23.56 24.72 -12.21
CA GLY A 199 24.16 25.33 -11.03
C GLY A 199 25.63 25.73 -11.22
N ALA A 200 26.43 24.89 -11.87
CA ALA A 200 27.84 25.20 -12.14
C ALA A 200 28.00 26.37 -13.12
N THR A 201 27.15 26.42 -14.14
CA THR A 201 27.20 27.45 -15.19
C THR A 201 26.61 28.77 -14.72
N ALA A 202 25.53 28.77 -13.93
CA ALA A 202 25.00 29.98 -13.30
C ALA A 202 26.01 30.60 -12.32
N ALA A 203 26.84 29.79 -11.66
CA ALA A 203 27.92 30.28 -10.81
C ALA A 203 29.11 30.84 -11.62
N GLY A 204 29.44 30.22 -12.76
CA GLY A 204 30.58 30.60 -13.59
C GLY A 204 30.30 31.74 -14.58
N ASN A 205 29.07 31.85 -15.06
CA ASN A 205 28.64 32.75 -16.14
C ASN A 205 27.34 33.48 -15.74
N PRO A 206 27.41 34.42 -14.77
CA PRO A 206 26.24 35.22 -14.40
C PRO A 206 25.77 36.14 -15.53
N ASP A 207 26.66 36.45 -16.48
CA ASP A 207 26.40 37.39 -17.57
C ASP A 207 25.40 36.84 -18.59
N TRP A 208 25.04 35.55 -18.57
CA TRP A 208 24.03 34.97 -19.46
C TRP A 208 22.58 35.39 -19.17
N ALA A 209 22.36 36.21 -18.14
CA ALA A 209 21.06 36.76 -17.79
C ALA A 209 20.36 37.50 -18.94
N PHE A 210 21.10 38.04 -19.92
CA PHE A 210 20.50 38.75 -21.07
C PHE A 210 19.58 37.85 -21.92
N LEU A 211 19.80 36.53 -21.93
CA LEU A 211 18.96 35.59 -22.68
C LEU A 211 17.55 35.45 -22.08
N THR A 212 17.44 35.60 -20.77
CA THR A 212 16.19 35.40 -20.04
C THR A 212 15.06 36.28 -20.57
N GLU A 213 15.33 37.57 -20.78
CA GLU A 213 14.32 38.52 -21.24
C GLU A 213 13.74 38.13 -22.61
N GLY A 214 14.61 37.70 -23.53
CA GLY A 214 14.17 37.29 -24.87
C GLY A 214 13.41 35.97 -24.86
N ILE A 215 13.83 34.99 -24.04
CA ILE A 215 13.11 33.73 -23.87
C ILE A 215 11.69 33.99 -23.32
N VAL A 216 11.57 34.79 -22.25
CA VAL A 216 10.29 35.07 -21.60
C VAL A 216 9.33 35.80 -22.55
N ARG A 217 9.79 36.84 -23.24
CA ARG A 217 8.95 37.57 -24.20
C ARG A 217 8.50 36.71 -25.36
N ARG A 218 9.36 35.81 -25.86
CA ARG A 218 8.99 34.83 -26.89
C ARG A 218 7.84 33.94 -26.39
N LEU A 219 7.88 33.51 -25.13
CA LEU A 219 6.84 32.67 -24.54
C LEU A 219 5.52 33.43 -24.35
N GLU A 220 5.56 34.67 -23.88
CA GLU A 220 4.38 35.55 -23.77
C GLU A 220 3.72 35.76 -25.15
N ALA A 221 4.52 36.06 -26.17
CA ALA A 221 4.04 36.28 -27.54
C ALA A 221 3.43 35.05 -28.21
N ASN A 222 3.86 33.87 -27.78
CA ASN A 222 3.34 32.60 -28.27
C ASN A 222 2.06 32.20 -27.53
N GLY A 223 1.60 32.98 -26.55
CA GLY A 223 0.48 32.62 -25.67
C GLY A 223 0.79 31.40 -24.80
N VAL A 224 2.08 31.08 -24.60
CA VAL A 224 2.53 29.97 -23.76
C VAL A 224 2.59 30.41 -22.30
N VAL A 225 2.94 31.69 -22.07
CA VAL A 225 2.95 32.31 -20.75
C VAL A 225 1.85 33.37 -20.71
N GLU A 226 0.92 33.21 -19.77
CA GLU A 226 -0.21 34.11 -19.60
C GLU A 226 0.12 35.27 -18.66
N HIS A 227 0.94 35.02 -17.63
CA HIS A 227 1.28 36.03 -16.62
C HIS A 227 2.75 35.95 -16.18
N VAL A 228 3.44 37.10 -16.18
CA VAL A 228 4.84 37.22 -15.74
C VAL A 228 4.94 38.14 -14.54
N VAL A 229 5.47 37.61 -13.43
CA VAL A 229 5.64 38.35 -12.18
C VAL A 229 7.11 38.73 -11.99
N ARG A 230 7.35 40.04 -11.84
CA ARG A 230 8.67 40.65 -11.64
C ARG A 230 8.67 41.55 -10.41
N ALA A 231 9.84 41.68 -9.79
CA ALA A 231 10.04 42.61 -8.68
C ALA A 231 9.86 44.06 -9.18
N GLN A 232 8.87 44.78 -8.64
CA GLN A 232 8.55 46.15 -9.09
C GLN A 232 9.47 47.22 -8.51
N GLN A 233 10.16 46.94 -7.39
CA GLN A 233 11.02 47.88 -6.66
C GLN A 233 12.20 47.15 -6.01
N ASP A 234 13.24 47.87 -5.60
CA ASP A 234 14.33 47.28 -4.82
C ASP A 234 13.83 46.71 -3.49
N LEU A 235 14.41 45.58 -3.05
CA LEU A 235 14.05 44.94 -1.78
C LEU A 235 14.26 45.85 -0.56
N SER A 236 15.21 46.79 -0.64
CA SER A 236 15.46 47.79 0.41
C SER A 236 14.33 48.82 0.56
N ALA A 237 13.47 48.97 -0.44
CA ALA A 237 12.30 49.83 -0.42
C ALA A 237 11.07 49.14 0.21
N LEU A 238 11.10 47.82 0.39
CA LEU A 238 10.00 47.08 1.02
C LEU A 238 9.93 47.37 2.52
N SER A 239 8.72 47.65 3.00
CA SER A 239 8.46 47.67 4.44
C SER A 239 8.60 46.26 5.04
N THR A 240 8.95 46.16 6.32
CA THR A 240 9.04 44.88 7.03
C THR A 240 7.75 44.07 6.96
N VAL A 241 6.58 44.73 6.97
CA VAL A 241 5.28 44.06 6.87
C VAL A 241 5.10 43.40 5.51
N VAL A 242 5.39 44.13 4.43
CA VAL A 242 5.30 43.61 3.06
C VAL A 242 6.30 42.49 2.83
N PHE A 243 7.52 42.61 3.36
CA PHE A 243 8.50 41.54 3.34
C PHE A 243 7.95 40.24 3.95
N PHE A 244 7.37 40.30 5.16
CA PHE A 244 6.82 39.11 5.80
C PHE A 244 5.58 38.56 5.09
N GLN A 245 4.78 39.43 4.47
CA GLN A 245 3.64 39.00 3.65
C GLN A 245 4.13 38.18 2.44
N PHE A 246 5.08 38.71 1.67
CA PHE A 246 5.68 37.98 0.53
C PHE A 246 6.42 36.74 0.98
N PHE A 247 7.12 36.81 2.11
CA PHE A 247 7.80 35.65 2.70
C PHE A 247 6.81 34.52 3.00
N PHE A 248 5.71 34.80 3.70
CA PHE A 248 4.73 33.76 4.04
C PHE A 248 3.95 33.26 2.82
N ARG A 249 3.61 34.13 1.86
CA ARG A 249 2.97 33.74 0.60
C ARG A 249 3.90 32.84 -0.24
N SER A 250 5.16 33.23 -0.41
CA SER A 250 6.20 32.41 -1.04
C SER A 250 6.36 31.07 -0.32
N MET A 251 6.41 31.08 1.02
CA MET A 251 6.50 29.87 1.83
C MET A 251 5.29 28.96 1.59
N SER A 252 4.06 29.50 1.56
CA SER A 252 2.85 28.70 1.33
C SER A 252 2.84 28.01 -0.04
N SER A 253 3.40 28.66 -1.06
CA SER A 253 3.42 28.16 -2.43
C SER A 253 4.56 27.15 -2.63
N ALA A 254 5.75 27.48 -2.13
CA ALA A 254 6.92 26.60 -2.18
C ALA A 254 6.77 25.30 -1.38
N MET A 255 5.83 25.22 -0.42
CA MET A 255 5.53 23.99 0.33
C MET A 255 5.17 22.83 -0.60
N LEU A 256 4.54 23.12 -1.74
CA LEU A 256 4.09 22.13 -2.70
C LEU A 256 5.18 21.15 -3.15
N GLY A 257 6.42 21.60 -3.36
CA GLY A 257 7.50 20.72 -3.79
C GLY A 257 7.90 19.64 -2.76
N PHE A 258 7.25 19.61 -1.59
CA PHE A 258 7.42 18.55 -0.59
C PHE A 258 6.25 17.56 -0.53
N SER A 259 5.26 17.67 -1.41
CA SER A 259 4.04 16.84 -1.36
C SER A 259 4.32 15.34 -1.50
N GLY A 260 5.26 14.96 -2.38
CA GLY A 260 5.64 13.56 -2.60
C GLY A 260 6.28 12.86 -1.40
N TYR A 261 6.49 13.57 -0.29
CA TYR A 261 7.05 13.01 0.95
C TYR A 261 6.08 12.10 1.70
N GLU A 262 4.75 12.28 1.55
CA GLU A 262 3.76 11.36 2.12
C GLU A 262 3.69 10.02 1.38
N VAL A 263 4.12 9.97 0.11
CA VAL A 263 4.07 8.75 -0.70
C VAL A 263 5.06 7.69 -0.18
N ILE A 264 6.21 8.07 0.39
CA ILE A 264 7.23 7.10 0.84
C ILE A 264 6.69 6.13 1.90
N PRO A 265 6.07 6.59 3.00
CA PRO A 265 5.48 5.65 3.95
C PRO A 265 4.25 4.93 3.41
N ALA A 266 3.49 5.53 2.47
CA ALA A 266 2.33 4.91 1.85
C ALA A 266 2.74 3.70 0.98
N SER A 267 3.72 3.90 0.08
CA SER A 267 4.29 2.86 -0.77
C SER A 267 5.25 1.93 -0.02
N GLY A 268 5.74 2.36 1.15
CA GLY A 268 6.62 1.60 2.05
C GLY A 268 6.06 0.25 2.51
N LYS A 269 4.75 0.00 2.38
CA LYS A 269 4.15 -1.34 2.59
C LYS A 269 4.77 -2.40 1.68
N HIS A 270 5.22 -2.01 0.48
CA HIS A 270 5.86 -2.88 -0.50
C HIS A 270 7.39 -2.84 -0.42
N ALA A 271 7.98 -2.15 0.57
CA ALA A 271 9.42 -2.04 0.69
C ALA A 271 10.09 -3.39 0.99
N ALA A 272 11.33 -3.54 0.52
CA ALA A 272 12.19 -4.69 0.84
C ALA A 272 12.52 -4.72 2.34
N ARG A 273 12.78 -5.93 2.88
CA ARG A 273 13.03 -6.11 4.32
C ARG A 273 14.51 -5.88 4.67
N PRO A 274 14.83 -5.21 5.79
CA PRO A 274 13.93 -4.60 6.78
C PRO A 274 13.32 -3.27 6.29
N LYS A 275 11.98 -3.22 6.21
CA LYS A 275 11.20 -2.12 5.60
C LYS A 275 11.51 -0.75 6.19
N TRP A 276 11.58 -0.67 7.52
CA TRP A 276 11.87 0.59 8.21
C TRP A 276 13.19 1.22 7.75
N LYS A 277 14.21 0.41 7.43
CA LYS A 277 15.53 0.91 7.01
C LYS A 277 15.48 1.46 5.60
N VAL A 278 14.77 0.77 4.72
CA VAL A 278 14.55 1.19 3.34
C VAL A 278 13.81 2.53 3.33
N ILE A 279 12.67 2.60 4.02
CA ILE A 279 11.85 3.82 4.16
C ILE A 279 12.67 4.95 4.80
N ASN A 280 13.40 4.69 5.89
CA ASN A 280 14.19 5.72 6.57
C ASN A 280 15.33 6.29 5.72
N THR A 281 15.97 5.46 4.91
CA THR A 281 17.03 5.90 3.99
C THR A 281 16.42 6.68 2.83
N ALA A 282 15.33 6.18 2.24
CA ALA A 282 14.59 6.86 1.17
C ALA A 282 14.10 8.24 1.61
N LEU A 283 13.46 8.35 2.79
CA LEU A 283 13.05 9.62 3.42
C LEU A 283 14.21 10.62 3.53
N THR A 284 15.40 10.15 3.90
CA THR A 284 16.55 11.04 4.09
C THR A 284 17.12 11.50 2.75
N LEU A 285 17.28 10.57 1.80
CA LEU A 285 17.82 10.87 0.47
C LEU A 285 16.85 11.75 -0.33
N ALA A 286 15.55 11.48 -0.28
CA ALA A 286 14.53 12.31 -0.91
C ALA A 286 14.54 13.74 -0.38
N ALA A 287 14.70 13.93 0.94
CA ALA A 287 14.81 15.28 1.49
C ALA A 287 16.08 16.02 1.03
N ILE A 288 17.24 15.35 1.02
CA ILE A 288 18.49 15.93 0.50
C ILE A 288 18.32 16.31 -0.97
N PHE A 289 17.66 15.45 -1.73
CA PHE A 289 17.42 15.62 -3.14
C PHE A 289 16.48 16.80 -3.45
N LEU A 290 15.32 16.88 -2.81
CA LEU A 290 14.36 17.98 -2.99
C LEU A 290 14.93 19.33 -2.54
N ILE A 291 15.63 19.35 -1.40
CA ILE A 291 16.31 20.56 -0.94
C ILE A 291 17.40 20.95 -1.92
N GLY A 292 18.23 20.01 -2.37
CA GLY A 292 19.33 20.27 -3.29
C GLY A 292 18.85 20.82 -4.63
N THR A 293 17.86 20.18 -5.24
CA THR A 293 17.28 20.60 -6.52
C THR A 293 16.69 22.01 -6.44
N GLY A 294 15.88 22.31 -5.42
CA GLY A 294 15.34 23.66 -5.23
C GLY A 294 16.40 24.72 -4.92
N VAL A 295 17.48 24.39 -4.20
CA VAL A 295 18.61 25.32 -4.00
C VAL A 295 19.28 25.67 -5.33
N PHE A 296 19.58 24.67 -6.16
CA PHE A 296 20.27 24.92 -7.44
C PHE A 296 19.40 25.71 -8.41
N GLN A 297 18.10 25.40 -8.49
CA GLN A 297 17.15 26.14 -9.32
C GLN A 297 16.99 27.59 -8.85
N LEU A 298 16.64 27.82 -7.57
CA LEU A 298 16.48 29.19 -7.05
C LEU A 298 17.76 30.02 -7.18
N PHE A 299 18.93 29.39 -7.02
CA PHE A 299 20.21 30.05 -7.23
C PHE A 299 20.42 30.44 -8.70
N ALA A 300 20.14 29.55 -9.64
CA ALA A 300 20.25 29.83 -11.07
C ALA A 300 19.24 30.89 -11.51
N ALA A 301 17.98 30.76 -11.11
CA ALA A 301 16.93 31.76 -11.33
C ALA A 301 17.32 33.15 -10.79
N GLN A 302 17.91 33.22 -9.60
CA GLN A 302 18.42 34.49 -9.07
C GLN A 302 19.59 35.04 -9.89
N ARG A 303 20.49 34.18 -10.38
CA ARG A 303 21.68 34.61 -11.12
C ARG A 303 21.40 35.05 -12.55
N TRP A 304 20.43 34.42 -13.19
CA TRP A 304 20.01 34.76 -14.54
C TRP A 304 18.74 35.63 -14.57
N ASP A 305 18.31 36.15 -13.41
CA ASP A 305 17.15 37.03 -13.25
C ASP A 305 15.86 36.48 -13.87
N ILE A 306 15.62 35.17 -13.71
CA ILE A 306 14.46 34.49 -14.30
C ILE A 306 13.19 34.85 -13.53
N PRO A 307 12.19 35.48 -14.16
CA PRO A 307 10.94 35.83 -13.48
C PRO A 307 10.06 34.59 -13.24
N ALA A 308 8.99 34.76 -12.46
CA ALA A 308 7.96 33.72 -12.38
C ALA A 308 7.03 33.84 -13.59
N THR A 309 6.91 32.76 -14.36
CA THR A 309 6.14 32.70 -15.61
C THR A 309 5.02 31.68 -15.49
N GLU A 310 3.76 32.11 -15.43
CA GLU A 310 2.61 31.21 -15.38
C GLU A 310 2.46 30.48 -16.71
N GLY A 311 2.46 29.14 -16.70
CA GLY A 311 2.39 28.30 -17.91
C GLY A 311 3.74 27.75 -18.41
N TYR A 312 4.88 28.27 -17.92
CA TYR A 312 6.21 27.77 -18.31
C TYR A 312 7.15 27.64 -17.10
N SER A 313 7.64 26.43 -16.85
CA SER A 313 8.52 26.15 -15.70
C SER A 313 9.83 26.94 -15.78
N THR A 314 10.22 27.59 -14.67
CA THR A 314 11.54 28.24 -14.50
C THR A 314 12.70 27.29 -14.84
N LEU A 315 12.55 26.00 -14.55
CA LEU A 315 13.54 24.96 -14.86
C LEU A 315 13.78 24.81 -16.38
N LEU A 316 12.75 24.97 -17.19
CA LEU A 316 12.89 24.87 -18.64
C LEU A 316 13.63 26.07 -19.22
N ILE A 317 13.42 27.27 -18.66
CA ILE A 317 14.21 28.46 -19.03
C ILE A 317 15.69 28.25 -18.69
N GLU A 318 15.98 27.71 -17.51
CA GLU A 318 17.35 27.33 -17.13
C GLU A 318 17.97 26.32 -18.10
N TYR A 319 17.18 25.34 -18.56
CA TYR A 319 17.62 24.35 -19.54
C TYR A 319 17.86 24.94 -20.92
N GLU A 320 17.04 25.89 -21.37
CA GLU A 320 17.25 26.60 -22.64
C GLU A 320 18.54 27.40 -22.65
N ILE A 321 18.83 28.12 -21.57
CA ILE A 321 20.09 28.87 -21.44
C ILE A 321 21.29 27.93 -21.55
N VAL A 322 21.28 26.81 -20.80
CA VAL A 322 22.36 25.81 -20.85
C VAL A 322 22.44 25.12 -22.20
N ALA A 323 21.30 24.81 -22.82
CA ALA A 323 21.23 24.17 -24.11
C ALA A 323 21.87 25.03 -25.21
N ALA A 324 21.57 26.33 -25.23
CA ALA A 324 22.14 27.26 -26.20
C ALA A 324 23.62 27.57 -25.92
N GLN A 325 23.98 27.81 -24.66
CA GLN A 325 25.32 28.31 -24.30
C GLN A 325 26.39 27.24 -24.12
N VAL A 326 26.02 26.06 -23.62
CA VAL A 326 26.99 25.00 -23.25
C VAL A 326 26.98 23.85 -24.24
N LEU A 327 25.78 23.43 -24.65
CA LEU A 327 25.58 22.28 -25.54
C LEU A 327 25.36 22.68 -27.00
N GLY A 328 25.14 23.97 -27.23
CA GLY A 328 24.96 24.59 -28.54
C GLY A 328 26.18 25.40 -28.96
N ASP A 329 25.99 26.27 -29.94
CA ASP A 329 27.08 27.08 -30.51
C ASP A 329 27.37 28.37 -29.74
N GLY A 330 26.61 28.63 -28.67
CA GLY A 330 26.69 29.85 -27.89
C GLY A 330 25.90 30.99 -28.53
N VAL A 331 25.33 31.85 -27.69
CA VAL A 331 24.65 33.08 -28.14
C VAL A 331 25.36 34.28 -27.55
N THR A 332 25.70 35.25 -28.38
CA THR A 332 26.28 36.53 -27.94
C THR A 332 25.34 37.69 -28.25
N GLU A 333 25.43 38.78 -27.49
CA GLU A 333 24.52 39.92 -27.64
C GLU A 333 24.52 40.53 -29.06
N ASP A 334 25.65 40.47 -29.76
CA ASP A 334 25.80 40.93 -31.16
C ASP A 334 25.07 40.05 -32.19
N GLN A 335 24.69 38.83 -31.83
CA GLN A 335 23.88 37.96 -32.70
C GLN A 335 22.38 38.28 -32.60
N ILE A 336 21.97 39.02 -31.55
CA ILE A 336 20.62 39.51 -31.31
C ILE A 336 20.46 40.89 -31.97
N GLU A 337 20.85 41.00 -33.24
CA GLU A 337 20.49 42.14 -34.07
C GLU A 337 19.13 41.87 -34.73
N ILE A 338 18.22 42.85 -34.62
CA ILE A 338 16.89 42.77 -35.24
C ILE A 338 17.05 42.78 -36.77
N GLN A 339 16.67 41.69 -37.42
CA GLN A 339 16.72 41.58 -38.86
C GLN A 339 15.38 41.97 -39.51
N PRO A 340 15.37 42.32 -40.82
CA PRO A 340 14.13 42.53 -41.58
C PRO A 340 13.22 41.30 -41.66
N ALA A 341 13.73 40.11 -41.33
CA ALA A 341 12.93 38.90 -41.19
C ALA A 341 12.12 38.92 -39.88
N ASP A 342 12.74 39.33 -38.77
CA ASP A 342 12.12 39.39 -37.44
C ASP A 342 10.98 40.41 -37.41
N LEU A 343 11.17 41.57 -38.04
CA LEU A 343 10.13 42.60 -38.20
C LEU A 343 8.95 42.11 -39.06
N ARG A 344 9.21 41.29 -40.09
CA ARG A 344 8.15 40.70 -40.91
C ARG A 344 7.39 39.63 -40.16
N ALA A 345 8.10 38.73 -39.47
CA ALA A 345 7.49 37.70 -38.65
C ALA A 345 6.62 38.29 -37.52
N ALA A 346 7.06 39.39 -36.89
CA ALA A 346 6.24 40.12 -35.92
C ALA A 346 4.96 40.68 -36.57
N GLY A 347 5.07 41.26 -37.78
CA GLY A 347 3.93 41.77 -38.51
C GLY A 347 2.94 40.69 -38.93
N GLU A 348 3.43 39.56 -39.43
CA GLU A 348 2.61 38.40 -39.80
C GLU A 348 1.86 37.84 -38.58
N ARG A 349 2.52 37.76 -37.42
CA ARG A 349 1.92 37.28 -36.17
C ARG A 349 0.84 38.22 -35.62
N TYR A 350 1.03 39.53 -35.75
CA TYR A 350 -0.02 40.52 -35.44
C TYR A 350 -1.25 40.29 -36.33
N ASP A 351 -1.02 40.13 -37.64
CA ASP A 351 -2.08 39.94 -38.61
C ASP A 351 -2.84 38.61 -38.35
N GLU A 352 -2.16 37.56 -37.87
CA GLU A 352 -2.78 36.30 -37.42
C GLU A 352 -3.65 36.46 -36.17
N ILE A 353 -3.17 37.19 -35.15
CA ILE A 353 -3.91 37.47 -33.92
C ILE A 353 -5.16 38.32 -34.22
N GLU A 354 -5.03 39.37 -35.02
CA GLU A 354 -6.13 40.23 -35.46
C GLU A 354 -7.18 39.43 -36.26
N ALA A 355 -6.74 38.53 -37.14
CA ALA A 355 -7.62 37.62 -37.86
C ALA A 355 -8.35 36.65 -36.91
N GLY A 356 -7.66 36.05 -35.93
CA GLY A 356 -8.26 35.14 -34.94
C GLY A 356 -9.33 35.80 -34.07
N LEU A 357 -9.09 37.05 -33.65
CA LEU A 357 -10.05 37.87 -32.90
C LEU A 357 -11.30 38.19 -33.75
N ALA A 358 -11.14 38.48 -35.04
CA ALA A 358 -12.25 38.74 -35.96
C ALA A 358 -13.17 37.51 -36.17
N PHE A 359 -12.68 36.30 -35.93
CA PHE A 359 -13.44 35.05 -36.01
C PHE A 359 -14.03 34.57 -34.67
N GLY A 360 -13.85 35.33 -33.58
CA GLY A 360 -14.46 35.02 -32.28
C GLY A 360 -13.88 33.79 -31.59
N LEU A 361 -12.62 33.44 -31.89
CA LEU A 361 -11.91 32.27 -31.34
C LEU A 361 -10.97 32.61 -30.17
N GLY A 362 -10.92 33.87 -29.70
CA GLY A 362 -10.07 34.29 -28.58
C GLY A 362 -10.84 34.44 -27.28
N GLU A 363 -10.48 33.65 -26.26
CA GLU A 363 -10.74 34.00 -24.86
C GLU A 363 -9.47 34.67 -24.30
N GLU A 364 -9.67 35.88 -23.74
CA GLU A 364 -8.79 36.70 -22.89
C GLU A 364 -7.77 37.69 -23.53
N GLU A 365 -7.86 38.94 -23.06
CA GLU A 365 -7.04 40.12 -23.41
C GLU A 365 -5.66 40.01 -22.74
N SER A 366 -4.59 39.78 -23.53
CA SER A 366 -3.22 40.05 -23.08
C SER A 366 -2.87 41.53 -23.29
N GLU A 367 -1.98 42.11 -22.47
CA GLU A 367 -1.56 43.53 -22.60
C GLU A 367 -1.03 43.86 -24.02
N ILE A 368 -0.51 42.85 -24.72
CA ILE A 368 0.03 42.93 -26.07
C ILE A 368 -1.08 43.09 -27.14
N GLN A 369 -2.31 42.63 -26.87
CA GLN A 369 -3.44 42.72 -27.81
C GLN A 369 -4.00 44.15 -27.96
N GLY A 370 -3.69 45.05 -27.02
CA GLY A 370 -4.12 46.46 -27.07
C GLY A 370 -3.20 47.40 -27.86
N LEU A 371 -2.07 46.90 -28.35
CA LEU A 371 -1.04 47.69 -29.01
C LEU A 371 -1.38 47.96 -30.49
N SER A 372 -0.93 49.11 -31.00
CA SER A 372 -0.98 49.37 -32.44
C SER A 372 -0.03 48.41 -33.16
N ARG A 373 -0.31 48.05 -34.42
CA ARG A 373 0.57 47.17 -35.22
C ARG A 373 2.04 47.59 -35.20
N ALA A 374 2.31 48.90 -35.20
CA ALA A 374 3.68 49.41 -35.14
C ALA A 374 4.32 49.17 -33.77
N ASP A 375 3.59 49.47 -32.69
CA ASP A 375 4.07 49.26 -31.32
C ASP A 375 4.26 47.77 -31.03
N PHE A 376 3.35 46.91 -31.50
CA PHE A 376 3.48 45.46 -31.41
C PHE A 376 4.75 44.95 -32.11
N ILE A 377 5.01 45.42 -33.34
CA ILE A 377 6.19 45.01 -34.10
C ILE A 377 7.48 45.47 -33.40
N ASP A 378 7.52 46.72 -32.92
CA ASP A 378 8.68 47.26 -32.20
C ASP A 378 8.94 46.52 -30.88
N GLU A 379 7.89 46.04 -30.22
CA GLU A 379 7.99 45.27 -28.97
C GLU A 379 8.34 43.79 -29.19
N MET A 380 7.86 43.19 -30.30
CA MET A 380 8.04 41.78 -30.62
C MET A 380 9.31 41.44 -31.40
N ALA A 381 9.77 42.34 -32.27
CA ALA A 381 10.94 42.08 -33.10
C ALA A 381 12.22 41.75 -32.30
N PRO A 382 12.51 42.39 -31.15
CA PRO A 382 13.62 41.98 -30.28
C PRO A 382 13.48 40.53 -29.76
N ALA A 383 12.27 40.12 -29.37
CA ALA A 383 12.02 38.78 -28.86
C ALA A 383 12.17 37.71 -29.95
N LEU A 384 11.72 38.01 -31.18
CA LEU A 384 11.91 37.14 -32.33
C LEU A 384 13.38 37.05 -32.76
N ALA A 385 14.16 38.15 -32.64
CA ALA A 385 15.59 38.12 -32.89
C ALA A 385 16.34 37.21 -31.88
N VAL A 386 15.95 37.24 -30.60
CA VAL A 386 16.48 36.30 -29.59
C VAL A 386 16.06 34.87 -29.87
N ALA A 387 14.78 34.65 -30.21
CA ALA A 387 14.27 33.34 -30.57
C ALA A 387 15.06 32.73 -31.73
N ARG A 388 15.27 33.51 -32.81
CA ARG A 388 16.09 33.11 -33.95
C ARG A 388 17.51 32.78 -33.53
N ALA A 389 18.16 33.62 -32.72
CA ALA A 389 19.53 33.36 -32.27
C ALA A 389 19.62 32.09 -31.40
N LEU A 390 18.62 31.81 -30.57
CA LEU A 390 18.53 30.57 -29.79
C LEU A 390 18.27 29.34 -30.65
N ASP A 391 17.37 29.44 -31.62
CA ASP A 391 17.06 28.37 -32.56
C ASP A 391 18.29 28.06 -33.42
N ASP A 392 18.94 29.08 -33.99
CA ASP A 392 20.20 28.96 -34.74
C ASP A 392 21.29 28.30 -33.88
N ALA A 393 21.38 28.66 -32.60
CA ALA A 393 22.36 28.11 -31.67
C ALA A 393 22.03 26.72 -31.13
N THR A 394 20.83 26.18 -31.36
CA THR A 394 20.40 24.85 -30.88
C THR A 394 20.02 23.89 -32.00
N GLU A 395 19.82 24.38 -33.22
CA GLU A 395 19.43 23.58 -34.38
C GLU A 395 20.55 22.61 -34.77
N GLY A 396 20.20 21.33 -34.89
CA GLY A 396 21.12 20.29 -35.37
C GLY A 396 22.27 19.91 -34.43
N ASN A 397 22.32 20.46 -33.21
CA ASN A 397 23.38 20.18 -32.24
C ASN A 397 22.88 19.48 -30.96
N ALA A 398 23.78 19.32 -29.99
CA ALA A 398 23.49 18.62 -28.75
C ALA A 398 22.51 19.39 -27.85
N GLY A 399 22.44 20.72 -27.97
CA GLY A 399 21.50 21.60 -27.26
C GLY A 399 20.05 21.32 -27.62
N GLY A 400 19.70 21.31 -28.92
CA GLY A 400 18.34 20.98 -29.36
C GLY A 400 17.91 19.56 -28.98
N THR A 401 18.84 18.60 -29.05
CA THR A 401 18.59 17.22 -28.59
C THR A 401 18.34 17.18 -27.07
N PHE A 402 19.12 17.93 -26.28
CA PHE A 402 18.97 18.03 -24.84
C PHE A 402 17.60 18.61 -24.44
N LEU A 403 17.15 19.69 -25.09
CA LEU A 403 15.83 20.29 -24.82
C LEU A 403 14.68 19.35 -25.17
N THR A 404 14.78 18.67 -26.32
CA THR A 404 13.77 17.69 -26.73
C THR A 404 13.69 16.55 -25.72
N VAL A 405 14.84 16.01 -25.29
CA VAL A 405 14.90 14.94 -24.28
C VAL A 405 14.37 15.45 -22.93
N ALA A 406 14.74 16.66 -22.50
CA ALA A 406 14.27 17.25 -21.25
C ALA A 406 12.75 17.41 -21.23
N GLY A 407 12.16 17.99 -22.30
CA GLY A 407 10.72 18.18 -22.43
C GLY A 407 9.94 16.87 -22.47
N VAL A 408 10.41 15.89 -23.26
CA VAL A 408 9.77 14.57 -23.34
C VAL A 408 9.86 13.83 -22.01
N LEU A 409 11.02 13.82 -21.35
CA LEU A 409 11.15 13.17 -20.05
C LEU A 409 10.33 13.89 -18.96
N LEU A 410 10.21 15.22 -19.03
CA LEU A 410 9.35 15.98 -18.13
C LEU A 410 7.87 15.66 -18.36
N ALA A 411 7.41 15.56 -19.61
CA ALA A 411 6.04 15.12 -19.90
C ALA A 411 5.80 13.69 -19.39
N ILE A 412 6.73 12.76 -19.65
CA ILE A 412 6.63 11.38 -19.18
C ILE A 412 6.56 11.35 -17.65
N ILE A 413 7.43 12.08 -16.94
CA ILE A 413 7.44 12.02 -15.48
C ILE A 413 6.16 12.58 -14.86
N LEU A 414 5.60 13.63 -15.46
CA LEU A 414 4.29 14.19 -15.08
C LEU A 414 3.18 13.16 -15.26
N LEU A 415 3.18 12.41 -16.36
CA LEU A 415 2.23 11.30 -16.56
C LEU A 415 2.44 10.17 -15.54
N LEU A 416 3.68 9.86 -15.19
CA LEU A 416 4.02 8.83 -14.22
C LEU A 416 3.62 9.21 -12.78
N ALA A 417 3.66 10.49 -12.43
CA ALA A 417 3.20 11.01 -11.14
C ALA A 417 1.72 10.67 -10.87
N GLN A 418 0.88 10.68 -11.93
CA GLN A 418 -0.52 10.24 -11.85
C GLN A 418 -0.64 8.79 -11.36
N GLY A 419 0.32 7.94 -11.75
CA GLY A 419 0.39 6.55 -11.29
C GLY A 419 0.50 6.45 -9.77
N GLY A 420 1.24 7.36 -9.13
CA GLY A 420 1.31 7.49 -7.68
C GLY A 420 -0.05 7.85 -7.06
N GLY A 421 -0.75 8.84 -7.62
CA GLY A 421 -2.09 9.23 -7.19
C GLY A 421 -3.11 8.10 -7.30
N TYR A 422 -3.14 7.38 -8.44
CA TYR A 422 -4.03 6.25 -8.66
C TYR A 422 -3.76 5.08 -7.71
N VAL A 423 -2.51 4.61 -7.64
CA VAL A 423 -2.14 3.44 -6.85
C VAL A 423 -2.20 3.75 -5.36
N GLY A 424 -1.71 4.92 -4.94
CA GLY A 424 -1.78 5.39 -3.56
C GLY A 424 -3.22 5.59 -3.10
N GLY A 425 -4.03 6.31 -3.88
CA GLY A 425 -5.44 6.56 -3.57
C GLY A 425 -6.26 5.28 -3.48
N ALA A 426 -6.07 4.34 -4.42
CA ALA A 426 -6.72 3.05 -4.40
C ALA A 426 -6.30 2.21 -3.19
N ALA A 427 -5.02 2.21 -2.82
CA ALA A 427 -4.53 1.51 -1.64
C ALA A 427 -5.14 2.05 -0.34
N VAL A 428 -5.31 3.37 -0.22
CA VAL A 428 -5.98 3.99 0.94
C VAL A 428 -7.47 3.67 0.95
N ALA A 429 -8.13 3.67 -0.21
CA ALA A 429 -9.53 3.25 -0.33
C ALA A 429 -9.72 1.77 0.07
N ALA A 430 -8.81 0.88 -0.36
CA ALA A 430 -8.81 -0.53 0.04
C ALA A 430 -8.60 -0.71 1.54
N ASN A 431 -7.67 0.03 2.16
CA ASN A 431 -7.50 0.01 3.61
C ASN A 431 -8.73 0.53 4.36
N ALA A 432 -9.37 1.59 3.86
CA ALA A 432 -10.61 2.10 4.43
C ALA A 432 -11.77 1.11 4.26
N ALA A 433 -11.83 0.38 3.14
CA ALA A 433 -12.79 -0.71 2.93
C ALA A 433 -12.55 -1.87 3.90
N ARG A 434 -11.31 -2.27 4.15
CA ARG A 434 -10.95 -3.28 5.18
C ARG A 434 -11.32 -2.86 6.59
N LEU A 435 -11.24 -1.56 6.89
CA LEU A 435 -11.71 -0.98 8.16
C LEU A 435 -13.25 -0.86 8.24
N GLY A 436 -13.97 -1.26 7.19
CA GLY A 436 -15.43 -1.15 7.13
C GLY A 436 -15.94 0.26 6.85
N ARG A 437 -15.07 1.21 6.47
CA ARG A 437 -15.42 2.62 6.25
C ARG A 437 -15.90 2.90 4.83
N LEU A 438 -15.50 2.07 3.88
CA LEU A 438 -15.93 2.14 2.49
C LEU A 438 -16.62 0.84 2.05
N PRO A 439 -17.36 0.86 0.93
CA PRO A 439 -17.91 -0.35 0.31
C PRO A 439 -16.85 -1.42 0.01
N GLN A 440 -17.25 -2.70 0.05
CA GLN A 440 -16.33 -3.83 -0.17
C GLN A 440 -15.69 -3.85 -1.57
N PHE A 441 -16.33 -3.28 -2.59
CA PHE A 441 -15.75 -3.30 -3.94
C PHE A 441 -14.44 -2.49 -4.05
N PHE A 442 -14.15 -1.59 -3.10
CA PHE A 442 -12.87 -0.89 -3.00
C PHE A 442 -11.73 -1.76 -2.48
N ASP A 443 -12.01 -2.99 -1.99
CA ASP A 443 -10.95 -3.96 -1.65
C ASP A 443 -10.11 -4.37 -2.88
N ASN A 444 -10.67 -4.19 -4.09
CA ASN A 444 -9.96 -4.35 -5.35
C ASN A 444 -9.41 -3.01 -5.84
N ASP A 445 -8.09 -2.89 -5.92
CA ASP A 445 -7.39 -1.67 -6.34
C ASP A 445 -7.88 -1.14 -7.70
N SER A 446 -8.21 -2.02 -8.67
CA SER A 446 -8.69 -1.61 -9.99
C SER A 446 -9.99 -0.80 -9.93
N ASN A 447 -10.91 -1.17 -9.02
CA ASN A 447 -12.15 -0.41 -8.83
C ASN A 447 -11.87 0.96 -8.21
N GLY A 448 -10.95 1.00 -7.24
CA GLY A 448 -10.50 2.26 -6.64
C GLY A 448 -9.93 3.22 -7.68
N ILE A 449 -9.07 2.72 -8.56
CA ILE A 449 -8.45 3.47 -9.66
C ILE A 449 -9.52 4.06 -10.59
N VAL A 450 -10.51 3.27 -11.00
CA VAL A 450 -11.60 3.73 -11.88
C VAL A 450 -12.45 4.82 -11.21
N VAL A 451 -12.76 4.70 -9.92
CA VAL A 451 -13.53 5.72 -9.19
C VAL A 451 -12.77 7.03 -9.09
N ILE A 452 -11.48 6.96 -8.75
CA ILE A 452 -10.61 8.15 -8.66
C ILE A 452 -10.55 8.84 -10.03
N TRP A 453 -10.31 8.08 -11.11
CA TRP A 453 -10.31 8.62 -12.47
C TRP A 453 -11.63 9.29 -12.82
N ALA A 454 -12.77 8.66 -12.53
CA ALA A 454 -14.08 9.21 -12.85
C ALA A 454 -14.32 10.56 -12.16
N ILE A 455 -13.87 10.71 -10.92
CA ILE A 455 -13.95 11.98 -10.18
C ILE A 455 -12.98 13.00 -10.80
N SER A 456 -11.73 12.62 -11.06
CA SER A 456 -10.74 13.51 -11.68
C SER A 456 -11.20 13.99 -13.05
N ALA A 457 -11.72 13.11 -13.92
CA ALA A 457 -12.22 13.46 -15.25
C ALA A 457 -13.37 14.48 -15.20
N VAL A 458 -14.24 14.43 -14.18
CA VAL A 458 -15.29 15.44 -13.98
C VAL A 458 -14.72 16.78 -13.51
N LEU A 459 -13.64 16.75 -12.72
CA LEU A 459 -13.04 17.95 -12.12
C LEU A 459 -12.02 18.66 -13.02
N ILE A 460 -11.30 17.95 -13.90
CA ILE A 460 -10.34 18.54 -14.85
C ILE A 460 -10.93 19.71 -15.65
N PRO A 461 -12.12 19.61 -16.28
CA PRO A 461 -12.69 20.74 -17.03
C PRO A 461 -13.15 21.92 -16.16
N ILE A 462 -13.34 21.67 -14.85
CA ILE A 462 -13.74 22.68 -13.85
C ILE A 462 -12.53 23.41 -13.30
N ILE A 463 -11.43 22.70 -13.03
CA ILE A 463 -10.21 23.25 -12.44
C ILE A 463 -9.16 23.36 -13.54
N ARG A 464 -9.15 24.50 -14.24
CA ARG A 464 -8.36 24.71 -15.46
C ARG A 464 -6.91 25.17 -15.20
N GLU A 465 -6.63 25.68 -14.01
CA GLU A 465 -5.36 26.33 -13.67
C GLU A 465 -4.62 25.59 -12.56
N VAL A 466 -3.30 25.41 -12.75
CA VAL A 466 -2.42 24.75 -11.77
C VAL A 466 -2.34 25.52 -10.45
N VAL A 467 -2.35 26.86 -10.50
CA VAL A 467 -2.25 27.74 -9.32
C VAL A 467 -3.46 27.61 -8.38
N VAL A 468 -4.65 27.36 -8.95
CA VAL A 468 -5.86 27.07 -8.20
C VAL A 468 -5.72 25.73 -7.49
N VAL A 469 -5.33 24.67 -8.21
CA VAL A 469 -5.19 23.31 -7.64
C VAL A 469 -4.10 23.27 -6.57
N GLU A 470 -3.01 24.03 -6.72
CA GLU A 470 -1.92 24.14 -5.75
C GLU A 470 -2.45 24.35 -4.34
N SER A 471 -3.35 25.33 -4.21
CA SER A 471 -3.80 25.80 -2.91
C SER A 471 -4.60 24.71 -2.20
N TYR A 472 -5.32 23.88 -2.95
CA TYR A 472 -6.05 22.72 -2.43
C TYR A 472 -5.13 21.56 -2.08
N TYR A 473 -4.16 21.29 -2.94
CA TYR A 473 -3.22 20.19 -2.79
C TYR A 473 -2.32 20.39 -1.56
N ALA A 474 -1.90 21.63 -1.29
CA ALA A 474 -1.05 21.96 -0.14
C ALA A 474 -1.65 21.57 1.23
N PHE A 475 -2.96 21.73 1.41
CA PHE A 475 -3.62 21.36 2.66
C PHE A 475 -3.71 19.84 2.85
N GLY A 476 -3.78 19.05 1.77
CA GLY A 476 -3.83 17.59 1.82
C GLY A 476 -2.60 17.03 2.55
N PHE A 477 -1.43 17.19 1.96
CA PHE A 477 -0.19 16.63 2.52
C PHE A 477 0.27 17.34 3.81
N VAL A 478 0.06 18.65 3.99
CA VAL A 478 0.44 19.30 5.27
C VAL A 478 -0.42 18.78 6.42
N SER A 479 -1.69 18.46 6.16
CA SER A 479 -2.52 17.79 7.16
C SER A 479 -1.99 16.40 7.51
N ALA A 480 -1.48 15.65 6.53
CA ALA A 480 -0.81 14.38 6.78
C ALA A 480 0.47 14.54 7.62
N PHE A 481 1.25 15.61 7.39
CA PHE A 481 2.42 15.93 8.22
C PHE A 481 2.03 16.21 9.67
N ILE A 482 0.95 16.97 9.88
CA ILE A 482 0.37 17.26 11.20
C ILE A 482 -0.07 15.95 11.87
N ILE A 483 -0.88 15.14 11.18
CA ILE A 483 -1.43 13.88 11.72
C ILE A 483 -0.31 12.91 12.10
N THR A 484 0.65 12.68 11.21
CA THR A 484 1.78 11.77 11.42
C THR A 484 2.64 12.23 12.60
N SER A 485 3.03 13.51 12.62
CA SER A 485 3.91 14.03 13.66
C SER A 485 3.26 14.00 15.05
N THR A 486 1.98 14.37 15.11
CA THR A 486 1.18 14.36 16.35
C THR A 486 1.01 12.94 16.87
N THR A 487 0.77 11.99 15.97
CA THR A 487 0.62 10.56 16.29
C THR A 487 1.91 9.98 16.88
N VAL A 488 3.06 10.30 16.30
CA VAL A 488 4.37 9.86 16.81
C VAL A 488 4.67 10.48 18.18
N PHE A 489 4.30 11.75 18.39
CA PHE A 489 4.48 12.39 19.69
C PHE A 489 3.64 11.74 20.80
N PHE A 490 2.38 11.43 20.50
CA PHE A 490 1.44 10.81 21.44
C PHE A 490 1.35 9.28 21.33
N VAL A 491 2.38 8.64 20.77
CA VAL A 491 2.44 7.19 20.59
C VAL A 491 2.06 6.43 21.86
N ARG A 492 1.24 5.39 21.70
CA ARG A 492 0.80 4.52 22.78
C ARG A 492 1.94 3.68 23.37
N LYS A 493 1.72 3.16 24.58
CA LYS A 493 2.74 2.40 25.33
C LYS A 493 2.92 0.98 24.81
N ASP A 494 1.84 0.33 24.39
CA ASP A 494 1.81 -1.00 23.75
C ASP A 494 2.64 -1.00 22.45
N ALA A 495 2.42 -0.02 21.56
CA ALA A 495 3.18 0.10 20.32
C ALA A 495 4.70 0.26 20.52
N LEU A 496 5.10 0.91 21.62
CA LEU A 496 6.52 0.99 22.01
C LEU A 496 7.05 -0.37 22.51
N GLN A 497 6.26 -1.06 23.32
CA GLN A 497 6.64 -2.36 23.89
C GLN A 497 6.80 -3.45 22.84
N GLU A 498 5.96 -3.47 21.80
CA GLU A 498 6.08 -4.39 20.66
C GLU A 498 7.42 -4.24 19.92
N ARG A 499 8.05 -3.06 20.00
CA ARG A 499 9.39 -2.79 19.45
C ARG A 499 10.51 -2.94 20.47
N GLY A 500 10.22 -3.50 21.65
CA GLY A 500 11.18 -3.65 22.74
C GLY A 500 11.60 -2.33 23.38
N ILE A 501 10.85 -1.23 23.16
CA ILE A 501 11.13 0.07 23.77
C ILE A 501 10.33 0.21 25.06
N ALA A 502 11.03 0.22 26.21
CA ALA A 502 10.38 0.43 27.50
C ALA A 502 9.73 1.83 27.58
N PRO A 503 8.44 1.96 27.93
CA PRO A 503 7.80 3.27 28.09
C PRO A 503 8.55 4.16 29.09
N GLY A 504 8.81 5.41 28.73
CA GLY A 504 9.54 6.37 29.59
C GLY A 504 11.07 6.25 29.55
N SER A 505 11.62 5.26 28.84
CA SER A 505 13.06 5.12 28.58
C SER A 505 13.65 6.31 27.80
N SER A 506 14.98 6.38 27.73
CA SER A 506 15.67 7.41 26.96
C SER A 506 15.37 7.33 25.45
N GLU A 507 15.14 6.11 24.96
CA GLU A 507 14.78 5.72 23.61
C GLU A 507 13.36 6.21 23.30
N ALA A 508 12.39 5.90 24.17
CA ALA A 508 11.01 6.41 24.05
C ALA A 508 10.97 7.94 24.04
N LYS A 509 11.76 8.60 24.90
CA LYS A 509 11.87 10.07 24.91
C LYS A 509 12.48 10.62 23.62
N SER A 510 13.46 9.94 23.02
CA SER A 510 14.05 10.35 21.74
C SER A 510 13.05 10.24 20.59
N LEU A 511 12.29 9.14 20.55
CA LEU A 511 11.24 8.92 19.55
C LEU A 511 10.16 10.01 19.63
N ARG A 512 9.66 10.29 20.85
CA ARG A 512 8.69 11.37 21.07
C ARG A 512 9.27 12.74 20.72
N PHE A 513 10.55 12.98 21.00
CA PHE A 513 11.20 14.23 20.61
C PHE A 513 11.29 14.40 19.08
N ALA A 514 11.41 13.30 18.31
CA ALA A 514 11.27 13.36 16.86
C ALA A 514 9.85 13.78 16.44
N GLY A 515 8.81 13.19 17.05
CA GLY A 515 7.42 13.60 16.86
C GLY A 515 7.15 15.07 17.21
N LEU A 516 7.71 15.56 18.33
CA LEU A 516 7.58 16.96 18.76
C LEU A 516 8.15 17.94 17.73
N ARG A 517 9.33 17.65 17.18
CA ARG A 517 9.95 18.50 16.14
C ARG A 517 9.10 18.51 14.87
N GLY A 518 8.61 17.35 14.44
CA GLY A 518 7.68 17.27 13.32
C GLY A 518 6.38 18.04 13.58
N MET A 519 5.87 17.99 14.81
CA MET A 519 4.64 18.69 15.20
C MET A 519 4.86 20.20 15.14
N ILE A 520 5.96 20.73 15.69
CA ILE A 520 6.28 22.15 15.59
C ILE A 520 6.39 22.58 14.12
N ALA A 521 7.12 21.83 13.30
CA ALA A 521 7.31 22.15 11.89
C ALA A 521 6.00 22.13 11.08
N SER A 522 5.25 21.04 11.18
CA SER A 522 3.99 20.87 10.45
C SER A 522 2.90 21.85 10.88
N TYR A 523 2.83 22.22 12.17
CA TYR A 523 1.87 23.23 12.63
C TYR A 523 2.27 24.64 12.17
N ILE A 524 3.57 24.98 12.11
CA ILE A 524 4.01 26.25 11.52
C ILE A 524 3.60 26.30 10.04
N MET A 525 3.84 25.23 9.29
CA MET A 525 3.41 25.13 7.89
C MET A 525 1.89 25.28 7.74
N GLY A 526 1.12 24.57 8.58
CA GLY A 526 -0.34 24.63 8.59
C GLY A 526 -0.88 26.03 8.92
N ILE A 527 -0.29 26.74 9.89
CA ILE A 527 -0.67 28.13 10.21
C ILE A 527 -0.43 29.02 8.99
N VAL A 528 0.72 28.90 8.32
CA VAL A 528 1.00 29.69 7.13
C VAL A 528 -0.01 29.40 6.02
N LEU A 529 -0.31 28.13 5.72
CA LEU A 529 -1.35 27.78 4.74
C LEU A 529 -2.71 28.37 5.09
N VAL A 530 -3.15 28.24 6.34
CA VAL A 530 -4.45 28.80 6.78
C VAL A 530 -4.48 30.31 6.60
N THR A 531 -3.38 31.03 6.85
CA THR A 531 -3.34 32.48 6.69
C THR A 531 -3.24 32.95 5.24
N GLN A 532 -2.52 32.22 4.38
CA GLN A 532 -2.22 32.65 3.01
C GLN A 532 -3.19 32.09 1.96
N LYS A 533 -3.82 30.94 2.24
CA LYS A 533 -4.68 30.21 1.29
C LYS A 533 -6.07 29.92 1.91
N THR A 534 -6.61 30.90 2.65
CA THR A 534 -7.90 30.78 3.36
C THR A 534 -9.07 30.37 2.44
N GLU A 535 -9.05 30.83 1.19
CA GLU A 535 -10.12 30.55 0.23
C GLU A 535 -10.23 29.05 -0.09
N ALA A 536 -9.08 28.38 -0.24
CA ALA A 536 -9.04 26.95 -0.49
C ALA A 536 -9.51 26.12 0.73
N LEU A 537 -9.29 26.63 1.95
CA LEU A 537 -9.65 25.94 3.20
C LEU A 537 -11.14 25.57 3.25
N VAL A 538 -12.02 26.46 2.81
CA VAL A 538 -13.48 26.24 2.87
C VAL A 538 -13.87 25.01 2.04
N ALA A 539 -13.38 24.90 0.81
CA ALA A 539 -13.71 23.77 -0.05
C ALA A 539 -13.16 22.46 0.52
N ILE A 540 -11.91 22.46 1.03
CA ILE A 540 -11.27 21.25 1.57
C ILE A 540 -11.96 20.77 2.81
N VAL A 541 -12.34 21.69 3.71
CA VAL A 541 -13.12 21.36 4.90
C VAL A 541 -14.48 20.80 4.48
N PHE A 542 -15.13 21.37 3.47
CA PHE A 542 -16.41 20.88 2.97
C PHE A 542 -16.29 19.47 2.38
N PHE A 543 -15.42 19.26 1.38
CA PHE A 543 -15.24 17.95 0.74
C PHE A 543 -14.70 16.90 1.73
N GLY A 544 -13.73 17.28 2.57
CA GLY A 544 -13.20 16.43 3.63
C GLY A 544 -14.28 16.02 4.63
N ALA A 545 -15.16 16.94 5.02
CA ALA A 545 -16.30 16.64 5.89
C ALA A 545 -17.31 15.72 5.21
N VAL A 546 -17.65 15.96 3.94
CA VAL A 546 -18.58 15.12 3.17
C VAL A 546 -18.06 13.68 3.06
N ILE A 547 -16.79 13.50 2.68
CA ILE A 547 -16.17 12.17 2.57
C ILE A 547 -16.11 11.49 3.94
N THR A 548 -15.77 12.24 5.00
CA THR A 548 -15.74 11.72 6.37
C THR A 548 -17.13 11.30 6.85
N LEU A 549 -18.17 12.09 6.57
CA LEU A 549 -19.56 11.76 6.89
C LEU A 549 -20.03 10.53 6.12
N PHE A 550 -19.66 10.40 4.84
CA PHE A 550 -19.93 9.21 4.05
C PHE A 550 -19.27 7.97 4.66
N GLN A 551 -18.00 8.08 5.06
CA GLN A 551 -17.30 6.99 5.76
C GLN A 551 -17.99 6.60 7.07
N ILE A 552 -18.42 7.58 7.87
CA ILE A 552 -19.15 7.33 9.13
C ILE A 552 -20.47 6.61 8.85
N TYR A 553 -21.22 7.08 7.85
CA TYR A 553 -22.48 6.46 7.45
C TYR A 553 -22.29 5.00 7.03
N MET A 554 -21.29 4.71 6.20
CA MET A 554 -20.97 3.35 5.77
C MET A 554 -20.48 2.46 6.92
N ALA A 555 -19.63 3.00 7.80
CA ALA A 555 -19.08 2.25 8.93
C ALA A 555 -20.16 1.84 9.94
N ASN A 556 -21.10 2.74 10.24
CA ASN A 556 -22.12 2.56 11.29
C ASN A 556 -23.49 2.12 10.75
N GLY A 557 -23.69 2.09 9.42
CA GLY A 557 -25.01 1.92 8.79
C GLY A 557 -25.97 3.10 8.99
N SER A 558 -25.55 4.12 9.75
CA SER A 558 -26.31 5.34 10.05
C SER A 558 -25.36 6.45 10.55
N ILE A 559 -25.82 7.70 10.56
CA ILE A 559 -25.00 8.83 11.05
C ILE A 559 -24.87 8.82 12.58
N SER A 560 -25.80 8.17 13.30
CA SER A 560 -25.77 8.06 14.76
C SER A 560 -24.81 6.97 15.23
N ARG A 561 -23.93 7.32 16.17
CA ARG A 561 -22.99 6.37 16.79
C ARG A 561 -23.78 5.34 17.60
N ARG A 562 -23.76 4.07 17.18
CA ARG A 562 -24.23 2.95 18.01
C ARG A 562 -23.05 2.52 18.89
N ASP A 563 -23.15 2.70 20.21
CA ASP A 563 -22.08 2.41 21.18
C ASP A 563 -21.79 0.91 21.41
N ARG A 564 -22.37 0.01 20.60
CA ARG A 564 -22.17 -1.43 20.80
C ARG A 564 -21.00 -1.90 19.96
N VAL A 565 -19.98 -2.43 20.65
CA VAL A 565 -18.99 -3.35 20.08
C VAL A 565 -19.76 -4.39 19.27
N PRO A 566 -19.50 -4.52 17.96
CA PRO A 566 -20.25 -5.46 17.14
C PRO A 566 -19.89 -6.87 17.60
N THR A 567 -20.76 -7.48 18.40
CA THR A 567 -20.77 -8.93 18.51
C THR A 567 -21.07 -9.45 17.12
N LEU A 568 -20.10 -10.15 16.52
CA LEU A 568 -20.38 -11.02 15.39
C LEU A 568 -21.51 -11.95 15.87
N ASN A 569 -22.73 -11.71 15.38
CA ASN A 569 -23.85 -12.60 15.65
C ASN A 569 -23.34 -14.02 15.38
N ASN A 570 -23.67 -14.99 16.23
CA ASN A 570 -23.35 -16.40 16.01
C ASN A 570 -23.95 -16.82 14.66
N LEU A 571 -23.17 -16.68 13.58
CA LEU A 571 -23.59 -17.02 12.24
C LEU A 571 -23.82 -18.51 12.24
N GLN A 572 -25.07 -18.93 12.00
CA GLN A 572 -25.37 -20.36 11.89
C GLN A 572 -24.58 -20.94 10.71
N PRO A 573 -23.97 -22.13 10.85
CA PRO A 573 -23.28 -22.78 9.74
C PRO A 573 -24.15 -22.85 8.50
N GLY A 574 -23.59 -22.53 7.33
CA GLY A 574 -24.31 -22.53 6.05
C GLY A 574 -25.03 -21.22 5.69
N THR A 575 -24.77 -20.13 6.42
CA THR A 575 -25.27 -18.80 6.06
C THR A 575 -24.53 -18.33 4.80
N SER A 576 -25.17 -18.46 3.63
CA SER A 576 -24.55 -18.26 2.32
C SER A 576 -24.08 -16.83 2.02
N LYS A 577 -24.69 -15.81 2.67
CA LYS A 577 -24.25 -14.41 2.63
C LYS A 577 -24.60 -13.72 3.95
N PRO A 578 -23.66 -13.53 4.89
CA PRO A 578 -23.92 -12.72 6.07
C PRO A 578 -24.32 -11.30 5.65
N GLN A 579 -25.51 -10.86 6.03
CA GLN A 579 -25.92 -9.47 5.88
C GLN A 579 -25.36 -8.69 7.06
N TYR A 580 -24.58 -7.65 6.76
CA TYR A 580 -24.01 -6.78 7.76
C TYR A 580 -24.85 -5.51 7.86
N GLU A 581 -25.26 -5.15 9.07
CA GLU A 581 -25.91 -3.85 9.32
C GLU A 581 -24.91 -2.69 9.29
N MET A 582 -23.64 -2.99 9.57
CA MET A 582 -22.58 -2.01 9.76
C MET A 582 -21.31 -2.47 9.03
N GLY A 583 -20.60 -1.54 8.39
CA GLY A 583 -19.32 -1.84 7.77
C GLY A 583 -18.26 -2.35 8.76
N ILE A 584 -18.28 -1.88 10.01
CA ILE A 584 -17.36 -2.36 11.06
C ILE A 584 -17.61 -3.85 11.37
N GLN A 585 -18.88 -4.30 11.36
CA GLN A 585 -19.20 -5.71 11.57
C GLN A 585 -18.64 -6.58 10.43
N ARG A 586 -18.72 -6.08 9.19
CA ARG A 586 -18.09 -6.71 8.02
C ARG A 586 -16.57 -6.82 8.20
N ALA A 587 -15.92 -5.76 8.66
CA ALA A 587 -14.47 -5.75 8.88
C ALA A 587 -14.03 -6.83 9.89
N HIS A 588 -14.71 -6.93 11.04
CA HIS A 588 -14.42 -7.97 12.03
C HIS A 588 -14.68 -9.37 11.50
N ASP A 589 -15.74 -9.59 10.72
CA ASP A 589 -15.98 -10.92 10.14
C ASP A 589 -14.92 -11.29 9.10
N GLN A 590 -14.49 -10.34 8.26
CA GLN A 590 -13.42 -10.57 7.29
C GLN A 590 -12.09 -10.91 7.98
N ALA A 591 -11.72 -10.19 9.06
CA ALA A 591 -10.52 -10.49 9.85
C ALA A 591 -10.60 -11.89 10.48
N ARG A 592 -11.77 -12.27 11.02
CA ARG A 592 -12.04 -13.63 11.52
C ARG A 592 -11.87 -14.68 10.43
N GLN A 593 -12.45 -14.45 9.26
CA GLN A 593 -12.39 -15.40 8.13
C GLN A 593 -10.95 -15.63 7.69
N ARG A 594 -10.14 -14.57 7.54
CA ARG A 594 -8.70 -14.68 7.21
C ARG A 594 -7.93 -15.48 8.26
N GLY A 595 -8.15 -15.22 9.55
CA GLY A 595 -7.50 -15.97 10.63
C GLY A 595 -7.80 -17.48 10.57
N ILE A 596 -9.03 -17.86 10.21
CA ILE A 596 -9.41 -19.27 10.03
C ILE A 596 -8.79 -19.88 8.77
N VAL A 597 -8.74 -19.13 7.67
CA VAL A 597 -8.13 -19.58 6.41
C VAL A 597 -6.63 -19.83 6.60
N ASP A 598 -5.91 -18.88 7.21
CA ASP A 598 -4.47 -19.01 7.44
C ASP A 598 -4.17 -20.18 8.40
N ALA A 599 -5.00 -20.37 9.44
CA ALA A 599 -4.90 -21.53 10.32
C ALA A 599 -5.16 -22.85 9.57
N LEU A 600 -6.12 -22.88 8.64
CA LEU A 600 -6.42 -24.06 7.82
C LEU A 600 -5.26 -24.38 6.86
N GLU A 601 -4.74 -23.39 6.14
CA GLU A 601 -3.63 -23.58 5.21
C GLU A 601 -2.37 -24.07 5.92
N GLU A 602 -2.10 -23.60 7.15
CA GLU A 602 -1.02 -24.15 7.96
C GLU A 602 -1.28 -25.61 8.37
N ILE A 603 -2.50 -25.97 8.76
CA ILE A 603 -2.87 -27.36 9.06
C ILE A 603 -2.70 -28.26 7.82
N VAL A 604 -3.03 -27.77 6.63
CA VAL A 604 -2.82 -28.45 5.34
C VAL A 604 -1.32 -28.60 5.06
N HIS A 605 -0.55 -27.54 5.22
CA HIS A 605 0.89 -27.51 4.96
C HIS A 605 1.68 -28.43 5.90
N ASP A 606 1.31 -28.47 7.18
CA ASP A 606 1.89 -29.37 8.19
C ASP A 606 1.60 -30.86 7.91
N GLY A 607 0.74 -31.18 6.94
CA GLY A 607 0.36 -32.55 6.58
C GLY A 607 -0.56 -33.22 7.62
N SER A 608 -1.09 -32.47 8.58
CA SER A 608 -1.95 -32.98 9.66
C SER A 608 -3.25 -33.60 9.15
N LEU A 609 -3.69 -33.22 7.94
CA LEU A 609 -4.91 -33.71 7.30
C LEU A 609 -4.69 -34.97 6.44
N ASN A 610 -3.44 -35.38 6.20
CA ASN A 610 -3.13 -36.54 5.37
C ASN A 610 -3.76 -37.82 5.92
N LYS A 611 -3.97 -37.91 7.25
CA LYS A 611 -4.64 -39.05 7.91
C LYS A 611 -6.09 -39.27 7.45
N PHE A 612 -6.74 -38.26 6.87
CA PHE A 612 -8.13 -38.34 6.45
C PHE A 612 -8.33 -38.83 5.02
N ASN A 613 -7.30 -38.94 4.18
CA ASN A 613 -7.43 -39.36 2.77
C ASN A 613 -8.55 -38.62 2.00
N VAL A 614 -8.77 -37.34 2.30
CA VAL A 614 -9.72 -36.47 1.60
C VAL A 614 -8.93 -35.34 0.95
N GLY A 615 -9.24 -35.03 -0.31
CA GLY A 615 -8.60 -33.91 -1.01
C GLY A 615 -8.86 -32.55 -0.33
N PRO A 616 -7.92 -31.59 -0.42
CA PRO A 616 -7.97 -30.31 0.27
C PRO A 616 -9.22 -29.49 -0.07
N ASP A 617 -9.71 -29.54 -1.31
CA ASP A 617 -10.89 -28.77 -1.75
C ASP A 617 -12.18 -29.11 -0.99
N ARG A 618 -12.34 -30.39 -0.61
CA ARG A 618 -13.51 -30.81 0.20
C ARG A 618 -13.37 -30.36 1.65
N ILE A 619 -12.15 -30.32 2.19
CA ILE A 619 -11.88 -29.78 3.52
C ILE A 619 -12.16 -28.27 3.52
N ARG A 620 -11.69 -27.54 2.51
CA ARG A 620 -12.02 -26.12 2.32
C ARG A 620 -13.52 -25.89 2.24
N THR A 621 -14.26 -26.74 1.52
CA THR A 621 -15.73 -26.67 1.44
C THR A 621 -16.40 -26.89 2.80
N LEU A 622 -15.97 -27.91 3.56
CA LEU A 622 -16.47 -28.19 4.91
C LEU A 622 -16.22 -27.00 5.84
N ILE A 623 -14.99 -26.48 5.87
CA ILE A 623 -14.62 -25.36 6.73
C ILE A 623 -15.35 -24.08 6.34
N SER A 624 -15.52 -23.83 5.03
CA SER A 624 -16.33 -22.71 4.54
C SER A 624 -17.77 -22.78 5.04
N TYR A 625 -18.37 -23.99 5.07
CA TYR A 625 -19.70 -24.19 5.63
C TYR A 625 -19.73 -24.00 7.16
N LEU A 626 -18.81 -24.63 7.90
CA LEU A 626 -18.80 -24.64 9.37
C LEU A 626 -18.54 -23.26 9.98
N TYR A 627 -17.75 -22.44 9.30
CA TYR A 627 -17.32 -21.13 9.79
C TYR A 627 -17.86 -19.96 8.96
N ASN A 628 -18.73 -20.23 7.99
CA ASN A 628 -19.32 -19.22 7.08
C ASN A 628 -18.24 -18.37 6.42
N ILE A 629 -17.26 -19.03 5.80
CA ILE A 629 -16.18 -18.34 5.08
C ILE A 629 -16.62 -18.13 3.64
N ASP A 630 -16.38 -16.92 3.13
CA ASP A 630 -16.55 -16.61 1.72
C ASP A 630 -15.54 -17.43 0.90
N GLN A 631 -16.04 -18.27 0.00
CA GLN A 631 -15.22 -19.15 -0.82
C GLN A 631 -14.23 -18.40 -1.71
N THR A 632 -14.50 -17.13 -2.03
CA THR A 632 -13.58 -16.29 -2.78
C THR A 632 -12.26 -16.03 -2.05
N ILE A 633 -12.25 -16.10 -0.70
CA ILE A 633 -11.05 -15.95 0.12
C ILE A 633 -10.16 -17.21 0.06
N MET A 634 -10.75 -18.36 -0.29
CA MET A 634 -10.08 -19.68 -0.35
C MET A 634 -9.54 -20.03 -1.75
N ASP A 635 -9.78 -19.19 -2.76
CA ASP A 635 -9.51 -19.54 -4.16
C ASP A 635 -8.00 -19.44 -4.48
N PRO A 636 -7.32 -20.54 -4.87
CA PRO A 636 -5.89 -20.55 -5.18
C PRO A 636 -5.51 -19.69 -6.39
N ALA A 637 -6.46 -19.26 -7.23
CA ALA A 637 -6.20 -18.27 -8.27
C ALA A 637 -5.80 -16.87 -7.72
N HIS A 638 -6.01 -16.62 -6.41
CA HIS A 638 -5.40 -15.53 -5.65
C HIS A 638 -4.03 -15.95 -5.06
N ASP A 639 -3.19 -16.61 -5.87
CA ASP A 639 -1.86 -17.17 -5.58
C ASP A 639 -0.78 -16.13 -5.16
N ASP A 640 -1.20 -14.93 -4.74
CA ASP A 640 -0.37 -13.83 -4.26
C ASP A 640 -0.30 -13.76 -2.70
N HIS A 641 -0.94 -14.67 -1.98
CA HIS A 641 -1.14 -14.60 -0.51
C HIS A 641 -0.28 -15.56 0.34
N HIS A 642 0.96 -15.87 -0.05
CA HIS A 642 1.89 -16.55 0.87
C HIS A 642 2.45 -15.63 1.97
N GLU A 643 2.19 -14.32 1.92
CA GLU A 643 2.51 -13.39 3.01
C GLU A 643 1.24 -12.96 3.75
N ARG A 644 1.16 -13.31 5.05
CA ARG A 644 0.17 -12.76 5.98
C ARG A 644 0.14 -11.24 5.85
N ILE A 645 -1.04 -10.71 5.57
CA ILE A 645 -1.31 -9.28 5.60
C ILE A 645 -1.71 -8.92 7.03
N GLU A 646 -0.92 -8.08 7.70
CA GLU A 646 -1.28 -7.54 9.02
C GLU A 646 -2.59 -6.74 8.94
N GLU A 647 -3.45 -6.89 9.93
CA GLU A 647 -4.73 -6.17 9.96
C GLU A 647 -4.50 -4.68 10.25
N PRO A 648 -5.34 -3.78 9.69
CA PRO A 648 -5.07 -2.33 9.69
C PRO A 648 -5.23 -1.69 11.07
N ASN A 649 -5.80 -2.38 12.06
CA ASN A 649 -5.85 -1.93 13.44
C ASN A 649 -5.73 -3.11 14.43
N ILE A 650 -5.45 -2.79 15.69
CA ILE A 650 -5.24 -3.80 16.74
C ILE A 650 -6.50 -4.62 17.05
N ALA A 651 -7.69 -4.03 16.96
CA ALA A 651 -8.93 -4.73 17.29
C ALA A 651 -9.25 -5.83 16.26
N LEU A 652 -9.00 -5.56 14.98
CA LEU A 652 -9.09 -6.52 13.90
C LEU A 652 -7.96 -7.56 13.99
N GLU A 653 -6.75 -7.14 14.36
CA GLU A 653 -5.62 -8.04 14.59
C GLU A 653 -5.88 -9.02 15.75
N GLU A 654 -6.52 -8.55 16.82
CA GLU A 654 -6.97 -9.40 17.93
C GLU A 654 -8.05 -10.38 17.48
N THR A 655 -9.03 -9.93 16.69
CA THR A 655 -10.07 -10.79 16.10
C THR A 655 -9.45 -11.86 15.19
N TYR A 656 -8.47 -11.48 14.37
CA TYR A 656 -7.70 -12.38 13.53
C TYR A 656 -6.94 -13.41 14.38
N ARG A 657 -6.23 -12.97 15.42
CA ARG A 657 -5.43 -13.86 16.28
C ARG A 657 -6.31 -14.85 17.04
N GLU A 658 -7.41 -14.39 17.62
CA GLU A 658 -8.41 -15.25 18.28
C GLU A 658 -8.99 -16.30 17.32
N ALA A 659 -9.15 -15.96 16.04
CA ALA A 659 -9.63 -16.87 15.02
C ALA A 659 -8.54 -17.88 14.60
N TYR A 660 -7.30 -17.41 14.44
CA TYR A 660 -6.14 -18.22 14.08
C TYR A 660 -5.76 -19.23 15.18
N GLU A 661 -5.84 -18.83 16.46
CA GLU A 661 -5.59 -19.69 17.62
C GLU A 661 -6.59 -20.86 17.75
N GLN A 662 -7.69 -20.86 16.97
CA GLN A 662 -8.64 -21.97 16.90
C GLN A 662 -8.13 -23.17 16.07
N LYS A 663 -6.87 -23.19 15.64
CA LYS A 663 -6.23 -24.28 14.87
C LYS A 663 -6.57 -25.68 15.39
N ALA A 664 -6.40 -25.90 16.70
CA ALA A 664 -6.70 -27.20 17.32
C ALA A 664 -8.19 -27.57 17.26
N ARG A 665 -9.07 -26.59 17.41
CA ARG A 665 -10.53 -26.77 17.34
C ARG A 665 -10.99 -27.06 15.90
N ILE A 666 -10.39 -26.39 14.92
CA ILE A 666 -10.63 -26.62 13.49
C ILE A 666 -10.25 -28.06 13.14
N LEU A 667 -9.04 -28.49 13.51
CA LEU A 667 -8.57 -29.85 13.28
C LEU A 667 -9.49 -30.89 13.93
N ARG A 668 -9.88 -30.68 15.20
CA ARG A 668 -10.76 -31.60 15.91
C ARG A 668 -12.14 -31.71 15.25
N ARG A 669 -12.73 -30.60 14.79
CA ARG A 669 -14.01 -30.65 14.06
C ARG A 669 -13.92 -31.43 12.75
N ILE A 670 -12.82 -31.29 12.00
CA ILE A 670 -12.60 -32.08 10.78
C ILE A 670 -12.52 -33.57 11.14
N GLU A 671 -11.84 -33.90 12.24
CA GLU A 671 -11.72 -35.26 12.78
C GLU A 671 -13.08 -35.85 13.16
N ASP A 672 -13.89 -35.12 13.94
CA ASP A 672 -15.23 -35.56 14.35
C ASP A 672 -16.13 -35.87 13.14
N TYR A 673 -16.12 -35.03 12.09
CA TYR A 673 -16.88 -35.31 10.86
C TYR A 673 -16.28 -36.41 10.00
N SER A 674 -14.99 -36.71 10.16
CA SER A 674 -14.36 -37.88 9.55
C SER A 674 -14.82 -39.15 10.27
N HIS A 675 -14.87 -39.11 11.61
CA HIS A 675 -15.35 -40.21 12.45
C HIS A 675 -16.80 -40.53 12.13
N LEU A 676 -17.65 -39.51 12.01
CA LEU A 676 -19.05 -39.65 11.60
C LEU A 676 -19.23 -40.52 10.35
N GLY A 677 -18.41 -40.32 9.32
CA GLY A 677 -18.49 -41.10 8.07
C GLY A 677 -18.19 -42.58 8.28
N ILE A 678 -17.16 -42.89 9.06
CA ILE A 678 -16.74 -44.26 9.36
C ILE A 678 -17.73 -44.93 10.31
N PHE A 679 -18.18 -44.22 11.35
CA PHE A 679 -19.17 -44.73 12.30
C PHE A 679 -20.50 -45.05 11.62
N MET A 680 -20.94 -44.23 10.67
CA MET A 680 -22.09 -44.54 9.82
C MET A 680 -21.89 -45.82 9.01
N PHE A 681 -20.69 -46.09 8.49
CA PHE A 681 -20.38 -47.35 7.80
C PHE A 681 -20.47 -48.55 8.76
N ILE A 682 -19.82 -48.47 9.92
CA ILE A 682 -19.84 -49.54 10.93
C ILE A 682 -21.28 -49.81 11.38
N ASN A 683 -22.01 -48.77 11.76
CA ASN A 683 -23.40 -48.87 12.19
C ASN A 683 -24.28 -49.56 11.14
N ASN A 684 -24.10 -49.24 9.85
CA ASN A 684 -24.93 -49.78 8.78
C ASN A 684 -24.55 -51.20 8.34
N TYR A 685 -23.28 -51.62 8.49
CA TYR A 685 -22.79 -52.88 7.91
C TYR A 685 -22.35 -53.94 8.92
N HIS A 686 -22.09 -53.61 10.18
CA HIS A 686 -21.56 -54.58 11.16
C HIS A 686 -22.42 -55.85 11.29
N LEU A 687 -23.74 -55.73 11.16
CA LEU A 687 -24.68 -56.86 11.27
C LEU A 687 -24.41 -57.99 10.27
N ASN A 688 -23.76 -57.72 9.15
CA ASN A 688 -23.43 -58.74 8.15
C ASN A 688 -22.44 -59.80 8.66
N TRP A 689 -21.74 -59.52 9.77
CA TRP A 689 -20.71 -60.42 10.32
C TRP A 689 -21.01 -60.87 11.77
N VAL A 690 -22.17 -60.48 12.31
CA VAL A 690 -22.61 -60.86 13.66
C VAL A 690 -23.09 -62.31 13.64
N SER A 691 -22.53 -63.11 14.54
CA SER A 691 -22.85 -64.53 14.70
C SER A 691 -22.74 -64.88 16.19
N PRO A 692 -23.81 -64.63 16.99
CA PRO A 692 -23.77 -64.82 18.44
C PRO A 692 -23.50 -66.28 18.83
N GLU A 693 -23.97 -67.22 18.01
CA GLU A 693 -23.80 -68.66 18.19
C GLU A 693 -22.32 -69.10 18.11
N HIS A 694 -21.50 -68.34 17.39
CA HIS A 694 -20.06 -68.58 17.21
C HIS A 694 -19.20 -67.57 18.00
N GLY A 695 -19.73 -66.98 19.07
CA GLY A 695 -18.98 -66.07 19.96
C GLY A 695 -18.76 -64.65 19.43
N ARG A 696 -19.40 -64.26 18.32
CA ARG A 696 -19.24 -62.95 17.66
C ARG A 696 -20.49 -62.06 17.80
N PRO A 697 -20.77 -61.49 18.99
CA PRO A 697 -21.83 -60.50 19.16
C PRO A 697 -21.47 -59.17 18.48
N ALA A 698 -22.46 -58.29 18.28
CA ALA A 698 -22.29 -57.00 17.60
C ALA A 698 -21.10 -56.17 18.13
N ALA A 699 -20.89 -56.13 19.45
CA ALA A 699 -19.80 -55.39 20.06
C ALA A 699 -18.41 -55.89 19.64
N VAL A 700 -18.22 -57.20 19.46
CA VAL A 700 -16.94 -57.78 19.01
C VAL A 700 -16.65 -57.39 17.56
N VAL A 701 -17.66 -57.47 16.69
CA VAL A 701 -17.53 -57.06 15.28
C VAL A 701 -17.25 -55.56 15.17
N GLN A 702 -17.96 -54.74 15.92
CA GLN A 702 -17.78 -53.28 15.90
C GLN A 702 -16.38 -52.87 16.39
N LYS A 703 -15.88 -53.48 17.48
CA LYS A 703 -14.50 -53.26 17.97
C LYS A 703 -13.46 -53.63 16.92
N ALA A 704 -13.60 -54.80 16.30
CA ALA A 704 -12.73 -55.24 15.21
C ALA A 704 -12.75 -54.28 14.02
N MET A 705 -13.92 -53.76 13.65
CA MET A 705 -14.06 -52.75 12.60
C MET A 705 -13.34 -51.44 12.94
N LEU A 706 -13.46 -50.97 14.19
CA LEU A 706 -12.78 -49.75 14.65
C LEU A 706 -11.27 -49.91 14.65
N ASP A 707 -10.74 -51.03 15.14
CA ASP A 707 -9.30 -51.31 15.15
C ASP A 707 -8.66 -51.27 13.76
N ILE A 708 -9.39 -51.77 12.75
CA ILE A 708 -8.92 -51.76 11.36
C ILE A 708 -9.00 -50.37 10.74
N LEU A 709 -10.10 -49.66 10.99
CA LEU A 709 -10.39 -48.39 10.31
C LEU A 709 -9.78 -47.17 11.01
N PHE A 710 -9.40 -47.29 12.28
CA PHE A 710 -8.71 -46.28 13.09
C PHE A 710 -7.38 -46.77 13.69
N PRO A 711 -6.43 -47.25 12.88
CA PRO A 711 -5.21 -47.89 13.38
C PRO A 711 -4.20 -46.93 14.02
N LEU A 712 -4.49 -45.62 14.00
CA LEU A 712 -3.67 -44.55 14.60
C LEU A 712 -4.33 -43.88 15.81
N THR A 713 -5.60 -44.21 16.09
CA THR A 713 -6.33 -43.68 17.26
C THR A 713 -6.30 -44.73 18.36
N ASP A 714 -6.28 -44.30 19.62
CA ASP A 714 -6.36 -45.24 20.74
C ASP A 714 -7.69 -46.01 20.72
N HIS A 715 -7.62 -47.33 20.94
CA HIS A 715 -8.80 -48.20 20.87
C HIS A 715 -9.87 -47.79 21.86
N GLU A 716 -9.49 -47.49 23.10
CA GLU A 716 -10.45 -47.18 24.15
C GLU A 716 -11.11 -45.82 23.90
N GLU A 717 -10.34 -44.85 23.41
CA GLU A 717 -10.85 -43.54 22.97
C GLU A 717 -11.91 -43.70 21.87
N ILE A 718 -11.58 -44.38 20.76
CA ILE A 718 -12.49 -44.51 19.62
C ILE A 718 -13.69 -45.41 19.95
N TRP A 719 -13.51 -46.42 20.80
CA TRP A 719 -14.61 -47.27 21.27
C TRP A 719 -15.63 -46.47 22.09
N GLN A 720 -15.16 -45.60 22.99
CA GLN A 720 -16.03 -44.72 23.76
C GLN A 720 -16.76 -43.71 22.86
N GLU A 721 -16.08 -43.11 21.89
CA GLU A 721 -16.69 -42.23 20.91
C GLU A 721 -17.77 -42.94 20.09
N PHE A 722 -17.52 -44.17 19.64
CA PHE A 722 -18.49 -44.97 18.91
C PHE A 722 -19.67 -45.41 19.78
N CYS A 723 -19.47 -45.73 21.05
CA CYS A 723 -20.57 -46.06 21.97
C CYS A 723 -21.49 -44.85 22.21
N ALA A 724 -20.94 -43.64 22.18
CA ALA A 724 -21.70 -42.40 22.30
C ALA A 724 -22.32 -41.92 20.98
N PHE A 725 -22.04 -42.60 19.85
CA PHE A 725 -22.49 -42.20 18.54
C PHE A 725 -23.96 -42.57 18.29
N GLU A 726 -24.75 -41.57 17.87
CA GLU A 726 -26.11 -41.77 17.36
C GLU A 726 -26.21 -41.32 15.88
N PRO A 727 -26.73 -42.17 14.98
CA PRO A 727 -26.99 -41.78 13.59
C PRO A 727 -27.98 -40.62 13.52
N HIS A 728 -27.55 -39.52 12.91
CA HIS A 728 -28.39 -38.36 12.68
C HIS A 728 -28.15 -37.77 11.29
N GLN A 729 -29.13 -37.04 10.78
CA GLN A 729 -28.98 -36.35 9.50
C GLN A 729 -28.12 -35.10 9.68
N VAL A 730 -27.11 -34.95 8.83
CA VAL A 730 -26.26 -33.76 8.76
C VAL A 730 -26.51 -33.01 7.44
N PRO A 731 -26.31 -31.69 7.41
CA PRO A 731 -26.39 -30.89 6.19
C PRO A 731 -25.52 -31.44 5.05
N GLU A 732 -25.97 -31.23 3.80
CA GLU A 732 -25.33 -31.79 2.60
C GLU A 732 -23.82 -31.48 2.49
N PRO A 733 -23.31 -30.24 2.78
CA PRO A 733 -21.88 -29.97 2.72
C PRO A 733 -21.05 -30.79 3.72
N ILE A 734 -21.61 -31.05 4.91
CA ILE A 734 -20.98 -31.92 5.92
C ILE A 734 -21.03 -33.37 5.45
N TRP A 735 -22.20 -33.82 4.96
CA TRP A 735 -22.35 -35.18 4.46
C TRP A 735 -21.43 -35.47 3.28
N GLN A 736 -21.22 -34.55 2.34
CA GLN A 736 -20.30 -34.74 1.21
C GLN A 736 -18.85 -35.00 1.65
N PHE A 737 -18.43 -34.44 2.79
CA PHE A 737 -17.15 -34.77 3.41
C PHE A 737 -17.19 -36.14 4.10
N SER A 738 -18.14 -36.35 5.02
CA SER A 738 -18.26 -37.62 5.77
C SER A 738 -18.51 -38.83 4.86
N ARG A 739 -19.23 -38.65 3.75
CA ARG A 739 -19.50 -39.68 2.74
C ARG A 739 -18.23 -40.19 2.07
N GLN A 740 -17.20 -39.35 1.89
CA GLN A 740 -15.92 -39.82 1.36
C GLN A 740 -15.22 -40.74 2.35
N ARG A 741 -15.27 -40.43 3.65
CA ARG A 741 -14.75 -41.31 4.69
C ARG A 741 -15.54 -42.60 4.81
N TYR A 742 -16.86 -42.52 4.64
CA TYR A 742 -17.73 -43.69 4.53
C TYR A 742 -17.37 -44.58 3.32
N LEU A 743 -17.20 -43.98 2.13
CA LEU A 743 -16.85 -44.73 0.91
C LEU A 743 -15.44 -45.32 1.02
N TRP A 744 -14.49 -44.55 1.54
CA TRP A 744 -13.16 -45.05 1.86
C TRP A 744 -13.23 -46.25 2.81
N ALA A 745 -14.00 -46.17 3.91
CA ALA A 745 -14.16 -47.29 4.83
C ALA A 745 -14.80 -48.51 4.14
N LYS A 746 -15.81 -48.29 3.29
CA LYS A 746 -16.46 -49.34 2.51
C LYS A 746 -15.50 -50.01 1.52
N ASP A 747 -14.62 -49.25 0.87
CA ASP A 747 -13.66 -49.77 -0.11
C ASP A 747 -12.46 -50.43 0.58
N GLN A 748 -12.02 -49.92 1.73
CA GLN A 748 -10.91 -50.47 2.48
C GLN A 748 -11.31 -51.69 3.31
N TRP A 749 -12.54 -51.77 3.80
CA TRP A 749 -12.98 -52.85 4.66
C TRP A 749 -12.71 -54.24 4.04
N PRO A 750 -13.17 -54.57 2.81
CA PRO A 750 -12.88 -55.87 2.21
C PRO A 750 -11.37 -56.17 2.07
N ASN A 751 -10.56 -55.15 1.78
CA ASN A 751 -9.13 -55.30 1.56
C ASN A 751 -8.35 -55.52 2.87
N LEU A 752 -8.75 -54.84 3.94
CA LEU A 752 -8.10 -54.90 5.24
C LEU A 752 -8.66 -56.04 6.11
N SER A 753 -9.93 -56.39 5.94
CA SER A 753 -10.61 -57.42 6.71
C SER A 753 -10.46 -58.83 6.14
N ASP A 754 -9.96 -59.00 4.91
CA ASP A 754 -9.99 -60.26 4.14
C ASP A 754 -9.61 -61.50 4.97
N ARG A 755 -8.53 -61.41 5.73
CA ARG A 755 -8.07 -62.48 6.62
C ARG A 755 -9.02 -62.78 7.77
N ILE A 756 -9.62 -61.74 8.36
CA ILE A 756 -10.55 -61.89 9.49
C ILE A 756 -11.91 -62.38 9.02
N THR A 757 -12.43 -61.81 7.92
CA THR A 757 -13.67 -62.30 7.32
C THR A 757 -13.53 -63.73 6.83
N THR A 758 -12.36 -64.14 6.36
CA THR A 758 -12.05 -65.55 6.05
C THR A 758 -12.07 -66.42 7.29
N ILE A 759 -11.40 -66.02 8.38
CA ILE A 759 -11.41 -66.77 9.65
C ILE A 759 -12.83 -66.89 10.19
N TRP A 760 -13.61 -65.80 10.19
CA TRP A 760 -15.01 -65.81 10.59
C TRP A 760 -15.86 -66.74 9.72
N THR A 761 -15.65 -66.73 8.42
CA THR A 761 -16.33 -67.65 7.49
C THR A 761 -15.99 -69.10 7.80
N LEU A 762 -14.71 -69.42 8.05
CA LEU A 762 -14.27 -70.77 8.41
C LEU A 762 -14.85 -71.22 9.76
N GLN A 763 -14.98 -70.32 10.75
CA GLN A 763 -15.67 -70.59 12.01
C GLN A 763 -17.16 -70.89 11.79
N ASP A 764 -17.85 -70.12 10.93
CA ASP A 764 -19.26 -70.34 10.61
C ASP A 764 -19.51 -71.70 9.92
N PHE A 765 -18.51 -72.24 9.22
CA PHE A 765 -18.53 -73.59 8.64
C PHE A 765 -18.06 -74.68 9.62
N GLY A 766 -17.72 -74.34 10.87
CA GLY A 766 -17.19 -75.26 11.88
C GLY A 766 -15.79 -75.80 11.56
N LEU A 767 -15.05 -75.13 10.68
CA LEU A 767 -13.70 -75.54 10.24
C LEU A 767 -12.60 -74.99 11.15
N LEU A 768 -12.91 -74.02 12.00
CA LEU A 768 -12.00 -73.44 12.99
C LEU A 768 -12.71 -73.29 14.35
N PRO A 769 -12.01 -73.48 15.48
CA PRO A 769 -12.52 -73.16 16.82
C PRO A 769 -12.92 -71.67 16.98
N ASP A 770 -13.97 -71.43 17.78
CA ASP A 770 -14.53 -70.08 18.02
C ASP A 770 -13.61 -69.17 18.87
N ASN A 771 -12.60 -69.74 19.55
CA ASN A 771 -11.72 -69.06 20.51
C ASN A 771 -10.33 -68.68 19.96
N ILE A 772 -10.18 -68.55 18.64
CA ILE A 772 -8.90 -68.17 18.03
C ILE A 772 -8.72 -66.65 18.03
N ASN A 773 -7.79 -66.16 18.85
CA ASN A 773 -7.35 -64.77 18.77
C ASN A 773 -6.57 -64.53 17.48
N VAL A 774 -6.99 -63.52 16.71
CA VAL A 774 -6.32 -63.16 15.45
C VAL A 774 -5.38 -61.99 15.73
N GLU A 775 -4.09 -62.23 15.56
CA GLU A 775 -3.09 -61.16 15.53
C GLU A 775 -2.78 -60.79 14.08
N MET A 776 -3.04 -59.54 13.70
CA MET A 776 -2.80 -59.03 12.36
C MET A 776 -1.84 -57.85 12.41
N VAL A 777 -0.82 -57.86 11.54
CA VAL A 777 0.00 -56.68 11.30
C VAL A 777 -0.54 -55.95 10.08
N VAL A 778 -1.09 -54.76 10.29
CA VAL A 778 -1.50 -53.86 9.20
C VAL A 778 -0.43 -52.80 8.93
N SER A 779 -0.26 -52.48 7.66
CA SER A 779 0.58 -51.38 7.22
C SER A 779 -0.23 -50.09 7.18
N VAL A 780 0.28 -49.04 7.83
CA VAL A 780 -0.33 -47.72 7.94
C VAL A 780 0.63 -46.64 7.43
N ALA A 781 0.06 -45.47 7.08
CA ALA A 781 0.78 -44.32 6.53
C ALA A 781 1.60 -44.67 5.27
N ASP A 782 0.94 -45.22 4.23
CA ASP A 782 1.55 -45.60 2.95
C ASP A 782 2.79 -46.49 3.07
N GLY A 783 2.73 -47.53 3.90
CA GLY A 783 3.86 -48.48 4.02
C GLY A 783 4.90 -48.13 5.08
N ARG A 784 4.81 -46.96 5.73
CA ARG A 784 5.87 -46.44 6.60
C ARG A 784 5.81 -46.93 8.04
N GLN A 785 4.65 -47.40 8.50
CA GLN A 785 4.45 -47.91 9.85
C GLN A 785 3.69 -49.24 9.83
N PHE A 786 4.02 -50.13 10.77
CA PHE A 786 3.34 -51.41 10.96
C PHE A 786 2.74 -51.45 12.35
N ARG A 787 1.47 -51.82 12.45
CA ARG A 787 0.74 -51.95 13.73
C ARG A 787 0.21 -53.36 13.90
N SER A 788 0.49 -53.97 15.05
CA SER A 788 -0.14 -55.23 15.44
C SER A 788 -1.51 -54.93 16.04
N LEU A 789 -2.55 -55.57 15.50
CA LEU A 789 -3.91 -55.55 15.97
C LEU A 789 -4.22 -56.93 16.55
N GLN A 790 -4.65 -56.98 17.82
CA GLN A 790 -5.14 -58.21 18.44
C GLN A 790 -6.66 -58.18 18.47
N MET A 791 -7.29 -59.12 17.77
CA MET A 791 -8.74 -59.22 17.72
C MET A 791 -9.21 -60.49 18.42
N PRO A 792 -9.80 -60.37 19.62
CA PRO A 792 -10.39 -61.50 20.29
C PRO A 792 -11.68 -61.91 19.57
N THR A 793 -11.80 -63.20 19.21
CA THR A 793 -13.02 -63.74 18.60
C THR A 793 -14.10 -64.11 19.61
N ALA A 794 -13.82 -63.99 20.90
CA ALA A 794 -14.75 -64.20 22.00
C ALA A 794 -14.71 -63.03 22.99
N THR A 795 -15.81 -62.79 23.69
CA THR A 795 -15.84 -61.83 24.81
C THR A 795 -14.97 -62.36 25.96
N ASP A 796 -13.77 -61.78 26.13
CA ASP A 796 -13.04 -61.91 27.39
C ASP A 796 -13.94 -61.37 28.52
N GLY A 797 -14.35 -62.26 29.43
CA GLY A 797 -14.88 -61.86 30.73
C GLY A 797 -13.85 -61.01 31.49
N PRO A 798 -14.27 -60.23 32.51
CA PRO A 798 -13.43 -59.22 33.12
C PRO A 798 -12.11 -59.82 33.62
N ARG A 799 -10.99 -59.24 33.16
CA ARG A 799 -9.65 -59.49 33.74
C ARG A 799 -9.66 -58.98 35.18
N VAL A 800 -9.93 -59.88 36.13
CA VAL A 800 -9.58 -59.66 37.52
C VAL A 800 -8.06 -59.68 37.58
N ASN A 801 -7.46 -58.50 37.79
CA ASN A 801 -6.10 -58.38 38.28
C ASN A 801 -6.04 -59.05 39.66
N ALA A 802 -5.63 -60.31 39.70
CA ALA A 802 -5.07 -60.90 40.91
C ALA A 802 -3.56 -60.61 40.91
N PRO A 803 -3.00 -60.07 42.00
CA PRO A 803 -1.60 -59.67 42.04
C PRO A 803 -0.68 -60.88 42.04
N LEU A 804 0.50 -60.70 41.43
CA LEU A 804 1.67 -61.55 41.58
C LEU A 804 2.08 -61.64 43.05
N SER A 805 1.90 -62.81 43.64
CA SER A 805 2.73 -63.40 44.70
C SER A 805 2.42 -64.89 44.64
N GLY A 806 3.26 -65.72 44.05
CA GLY A 806 4.59 -66.05 44.52
C GLY A 806 4.58 -67.57 44.65
N ASP A 807 5.27 -68.24 43.75
CA ASP A 807 5.65 -69.64 43.94
C ASP A 807 6.39 -69.76 45.26
N GLU A 808 6.02 -70.72 46.09
CA GLU A 808 7.03 -71.62 46.63
C GLU A 808 6.43 -72.96 47.07
N GLU A 809 7.22 -73.98 46.73
CA GLU A 809 6.97 -75.39 46.85
C GLU A 809 6.80 -75.87 48.30
N ALA A 810 6.12 -77.01 48.39
CA ALA A 810 6.05 -77.84 49.57
C ALA A 810 7.44 -78.29 50.05
N ALA A 811 7.69 -78.17 51.36
CA ALA A 811 8.45 -79.15 52.11
C ALA A 811 7.94 -79.18 53.57
N GLU A 812 7.45 -80.35 53.98
CA GLU A 812 7.09 -80.69 55.35
C GLU A 812 8.31 -80.60 56.28
N ALA A 813 8.12 -80.05 57.50
CA ALA A 813 8.35 -80.73 58.79
C ALA A 813 8.54 -79.73 59.95
N GLY A 814 7.89 -80.02 61.07
CA GLY A 814 8.46 -79.74 62.40
C GLY A 814 7.85 -78.60 63.20
N ASP A 815 6.83 -78.95 63.97
CA ASP A 815 6.70 -78.74 65.43
C ASP A 815 6.83 -77.35 66.09
N GLU A 816 5.87 -77.17 67.02
CA GLU A 816 5.89 -76.37 68.27
C GLU A 816 5.49 -74.87 68.24
N GLU A 817 4.23 -74.67 68.68
CA GLU A 817 3.69 -73.64 69.59
C GLU A 817 4.68 -73.03 70.63
N PRO A 818 4.28 -72.01 71.45
CA PRO A 818 3.30 -70.93 71.26
C PRO A 818 3.77 -69.56 71.83
N GLY A 819 2.90 -68.54 71.76
CA GLY A 819 2.92 -67.34 72.59
C GLY A 819 3.53 -66.11 71.91
N GLU A 820 3.12 -64.87 72.17
CA GLU A 820 2.06 -64.26 72.98
C GLU A 820 2.13 -62.76 72.61
N GLU A 821 0.99 -62.06 72.75
CA GLU A 821 0.89 -60.61 73.02
C GLU A 821 1.56 -59.57 72.07
N ALA A 822 0.73 -58.86 71.31
CA ALA A 822 0.24 -57.50 71.64
C ALA A 822 -0.49 -56.86 70.45
#